data_AF-A0AA38WKY4-F1
#
_entry.id   AF-A0AA38WKY4-F1
#
_cell.length_a   1.000
_cell.length_b   1.000
_cell.length_c   1.000
_cell.angle_alpha   90.00
_cell.angle_beta   90.00
_cell.angle_gamma   90.00
#
_symmetry.space_group_name_H-M   'P 1'
#
loop_
_entity.id
_entity.type
_entity.pdbx_description
1 polymer ?
#
loop_
_entity_poly.entity_id
_entity_poly.type
_entity_poly.pdbx_seq_one_letter_code
_entity_poly.pdbx_strand_id
1 'polypeptide(L)'
;MSTNVGQVIRCKAAVAWEAGKPLVIEEVEVAPPQKMEVRIKILFTSLCHTDVYFWEAKGQNPVFPRILGHEAGGIVESVGEGVTELQPGDHVLPVFTGECRECAHCKSEESNMCDLLRINTDRGVMIHDQKSRFSINGKPIFHFVGTSTFSEYTVVHVGCLAKINPLAPLDKVCVLSCGISTGLGATLNVAKPKKGQSVAIFGLGAVGLAAAEGARIAGASRIIGIDLNANRFELAKKFGVTEFVNPKDHTKPVQEVIAEMTNGGVDRSVECTGHIDAMISAFECVHDGWGVAVLVGVPHKDAVFKTNPVNLLNERTLKGTFFGNYKPRSDLPSVVEKYMNKELEVEKFITHQVPFSEINKAFDLMLKGEGLRCIIRMAAVAWEAGKPLVIEEVEVAPPEKMEVRIKILFTSLCHTDVYFWEAKGQNPVFPRILGHEAGGVRCYFECCETEEGPIGCYFWTRSCGTCAKKFGVTEFVNPKDHTKPVQEVIAGMTNGGVDRSVECTGHIDAMISAFECVHDGWGVAVLVGVPHKDAVFKTNPVNLLNERTLKGTFFGNYKPRSDLPSVVEKYMNKNVDECWSTAVAWEAGKPLVIEEVEVAPPEKMEVRIKILFTSLCHTDVYFWEAKGQNPVFPRILGHEAGGIVESVGEGVTELQPGDHVLPVFTGECRECAHCKSEESNMCDLLRINTDRGVMIHDQKSRFSINGKPIFHFVGTSTFSEYTVVHVGCLAKINPLAPLDKVCVLSCGISTGLGATLNVAKPKKGQSVAIFGLGAVGLAAAEGARIAGASRIIGIDLNANRFELAKKFGVTEFVNPKDHTKPVQEVIAEMTNGGVDRSVECTGHIDAMISAFECVHDGWGVAVLVGVPHKDAVFKTNPVNLLNERTLKGTFFGNYKPRSDLPSVVEKYMNKELEVEKFITHQVPFSEINKAFDLMLKGEGLRCIIRMAAVAWEAGKPLVIEEVEVAPPQKMEVRIKILFTSLCHTDVYFWEAKILKFD
;
A
#
# COMPACT_ATOMS: atom_id res chain seq x y z
N MET A 1 41.08 -2.62 -30.21
CA MET A 1 39.82 -3.41 -30.12
C MET A 1 40.14 -4.75 -29.45
N SER A 2 39.16 -5.57 -29.03
CA SER A 2 39.48 -6.95 -28.62
C SER A 2 40.05 -7.72 -29.81
N THR A 3 41.11 -8.51 -29.60
CA THR A 3 41.70 -9.40 -30.60
C THR A 3 40.82 -10.60 -30.93
N ASN A 4 39.83 -10.90 -30.08
CA ASN A 4 39.10 -12.17 -30.06
C ASN A 4 37.68 -12.06 -30.64
N VAL A 5 37.33 -10.91 -31.22
CA VAL A 5 36.01 -10.66 -31.84
C VAL A 5 35.74 -11.68 -32.95
N GLY A 6 34.58 -12.34 -32.88
CA GLY A 6 34.19 -13.39 -33.83
C GLY A 6 34.95 -14.73 -33.70
N GLN A 7 35.94 -14.83 -32.81
CA GLN A 7 36.71 -16.05 -32.56
C GLN A 7 36.18 -16.81 -31.33
N VAL A 8 36.50 -18.10 -31.23
CA VAL A 8 36.30 -18.90 -30.01
C VAL A 8 37.38 -18.51 -28.99
N ILE A 9 36.98 -18.20 -27.75
CA ILE A 9 37.91 -17.99 -26.63
C ILE A 9 38.10 -19.33 -25.91
N ARG A 10 39.32 -19.62 -25.46
CA ARG A 10 39.57 -20.67 -24.44
C ARG A 10 39.87 -20.02 -23.11
N CYS A 11 39.19 -20.48 -22.06
CA CYS A 11 39.33 -19.94 -20.71
C CYS A 11 38.88 -20.95 -19.65
N LYS A 12 39.06 -20.63 -18.37
CA LYS A 12 38.67 -21.52 -17.28
C LYS A 12 37.18 -21.42 -16.96
N ALA A 13 36.57 -22.55 -16.60
CA ALA A 13 35.24 -22.63 -16.04
C ALA A 13 35.16 -23.67 -14.91
N ALA A 14 34.24 -23.46 -13.95
CA ALA A 14 33.92 -24.44 -12.93
C ALA A 14 32.72 -25.28 -13.41
N VAL A 15 33.01 -26.45 -13.97
CA VAL A 15 32.02 -27.34 -14.57
C VAL A 15 31.44 -28.26 -13.49
N ALA A 16 30.11 -28.23 -13.36
CA ALA A 16 29.36 -29.27 -12.67
C ALA A 16 29.16 -30.44 -13.65
N TRP A 17 29.89 -31.54 -13.45
CA TRP A 17 29.78 -32.75 -14.28
C TRP A 17 28.59 -33.64 -13.87
N GLU A 18 28.28 -33.67 -12.57
CA GLU A 18 27.24 -34.51 -11.94
C GLU A 18 26.61 -33.76 -10.76
N ALA A 19 25.39 -34.13 -10.39
CA ALA A 19 24.70 -33.56 -9.23
C ALA A 19 25.43 -33.85 -7.92
N GLY A 20 25.63 -32.82 -7.09
CA GLY A 20 26.26 -32.91 -5.77
C GLY A 20 27.74 -33.33 -5.77
N LYS A 21 28.43 -33.34 -6.93
CA LYS A 21 29.88 -33.57 -7.02
C LYS A 21 30.65 -32.25 -7.05
N PRO A 22 31.84 -32.15 -6.42
CA PRO A 22 32.67 -30.94 -6.49
C PRO A 22 32.88 -30.46 -7.92
N LEU A 23 32.83 -29.14 -8.13
CA LEU A 23 33.05 -28.52 -9.43
C LEU A 23 34.49 -28.73 -9.87
N VAL A 24 34.70 -29.07 -11.15
CA VAL A 24 36.04 -29.22 -11.74
C VAL A 24 36.40 -27.96 -12.50
N ILE A 25 37.62 -27.44 -12.30
CA ILE A 25 38.14 -26.31 -13.09
C ILE A 25 38.68 -26.85 -14.41
N GLU A 26 37.93 -26.66 -15.48
CA GLU A 26 38.23 -27.10 -16.84
C GLU A 26 38.68 -25.93 -17.73
N GLU A 27 39.45 -26.21 -18.79
CA GLU A 27 39.55 -25.30 -19.94
C GLU A 27 38.36 -25.53 -20.87
N VAL A 28 37.55 -24.50 -21.09
CA VAL A 28 36.35 -24.54 -21.96
C VAL A 28 36.49 -23.62 -23.16
N GLU A 29 35.83 -24.01 -24.24
CA GLU A 29 35.71 -23.26 -25.48
C GLU A 29 34.43 -22.41 -25.43
N VAL A 30 34.59 -21.09 -25.44
CA VAL A 30 33.51 -20.10 -25.41
C VAL A 30 33.33 -19.50 -26.81
N ALA A 31 32.24 -19.89 -27.47
CA ALA A 31 31.86 -19.41 -28.79
C ALA A 31 31.70 -17.88 -28.84
N PRO A 32 31.85 -17.24 -30.02
CA PRO A 32 31.48 -15.84 -30.20
C PRO A 32 29.96 -15.63 -30.01
N PRO A 33 29.52 -14.44 -29.60
CA PRO A 33 28.10 -14.13 -29.43
C PRO A 33 27.37 -14.08 -30.78
N GLN A 34 26.18 -14.68 -30.84
CA GLN A 34 25.28 -14.60 -32.01
C GLN A 34 24.31 -13.42 -31.87
N LYS A 35 23.29 -13.38 -32.73
CA LYS A 35 22.25 -12.36 -32.78
C LYS A 35 21.60 -12.11 -31.41
N MET A 36 21.56 -10.85 -30.98
CA MET A 36 21.07 -10.38 -29.67
C MET A 36 21.79 -11.00 -28.46
N GLU A 37 23.04 -11.44 -28.63
CA GLU A 37 23.89 -11.96 -27.56
C GLU A 37 25.13 -11.08 -27.32
N VAL A 38 25.68 -11.18 -26.13
CA VAL A 38 26.85 -10.41 -25.68
C VAL A 38 27.79 -11.36 -24.94
N ARG A 39 29.09 -11.31 -25.29
CA ARG A 39 30.14 -12.03 -24.56
C ARG A 39 30.82 -11.10 -23.57
N ILE A 40 30.89 -11.54 -22.32
CA ILE A 40 31.37 -10.77 -21.18
C ILE A 40 32.62 -11.44 -20.63
N LYS A 41 33.65 -10.66 -20.30
CA LYS A 41 34.72 -11.08 -19.40
C LYS A 41 34.25 -10.91 -17.96
N ILE A 42 34.04 -12.00 -17.23
CA ILE A 42 33.71 -11.96 -15.81
C ILE A 42 34.99 -11.68 -15.03
N LEU A 43 34.94 -10.72 -14.10
CA LEU A 43 36.05 -10.41 -13.20
C LEU A 43 35.77 -10.90 -11.78
N PHE A 44 34.51 -10.79 -11.35
CA PHE A 44 34.03 -11.19 -10.04
C PHE A 44 32.69 -11.90 -10.17
N THR A 45 32.53 -13.00 -9.44
CA THR A 45 31.26 -13.69 -9.28
C THR A 45 31.03 -14.03 -7.81
N SER A 46 29.80 -14.37 -7.46
CA SER A 46 29.39 -14.82 -6.14
C SER A 46 28.46 -16.02 -6.32
N LEU A 47 28.27 -16.81 -5.27
CA LEU A 47 27.24 -17.84 -5.21
C LEU A 47 26.18 -17.50 -4.16
N CYS A 48 24.99 -18.05 -4.36
CA CYS A 48 24.00 -18.15 -3.30
C CYS A 48 23.37 -19.55 -3.23
N HIS A 49 22.38 -19.73 -2.36
CA HIS A 49 21.71 -21.01 -2.17
C HIS A 49 21.01 -21.53 -3.45
N THR A 50 20.70 -20.66 -4.42
CA THR A 50 20.20 -21.06 -5.74
C THR A 50 21.23 -21.93 -6.48
N ASP A 51 22.51 -21.54 -6.53
CA ASP A 51 23.53 -22.33 -7.22
C ASP A 51 23.73 -23.69 -6.54
N VAL A 52 23.67 -23.73 -5.21
CA VAL A 52 23.72 -24.98 -4.41
C VAL A 52 22.52 -25.87 -4.71
N TYR A 53 21.29 -25.33 -4.73
CA TYR A 53 20.07 -26.11 -4.96
C TYR A 53 20.05 -26.78 -6.35
N PHE A 54 20.45 -26.05 -7.39
CA PHE A 54 20.57 -26.60 -8.75
C PHE A 54 21.79 -27.51 -8.93
N TRP A 55 22.87 -27.30 -8.16
CA TRP A 55 24.02 -28.20 -8.10
C TRP A 55 23.67 -29.55 -7.48
N GLU A 56 22.87 -29.58 -6.41
CA GLU A 56 22.35 -30.82 -5.82
C GLU A 56 21.23 -31.48 -6.65
N ALA A 57 20.60 -30.73 -7.57
CA ALA A 57 19.49 -31.15 -8.44
C ALA A 57 18.26 -31.77 -7.71
N LYS A 58 18.07 -31.45 -6.41
CA LYS A 58 17.05 -32.07 -5.56
C LYS A 58 15.62 -31.72 -6.02
N GLY A 59 14.91 -32.72 -6.54
CA GLY A 59 13.50 -32.62 -6.93
C GLY A 59 13.24 -31.99 -8.30
N GLN A 60 14.30 -31.75 -9.08
CA GLN A 60 14.28 -31.11 -10.41
C GLN A 60 14.68 -32.10 -11.52
N ASN A 61 14.56 -31.67 -12.78
CA ASN A 61 15.16 -32.37 -13.92
C ASN A 61 16.68 -32.07 -13.97
N PRO A 62 17.57 -33.06 -13.88
CA PRO A 62 19.01 -32.83 -13.89
C PRO A 62 19.52 -32.50 -15.30
N VAL A 63 20.17 -31.34 -15.46
CA VAL A 63 20.79 -30.90 -16.72
C VAL A 63 22.29 -30.73 -16.50
N PHE A 64 23.07 -31.73 -16.91
CA PHE A 64 24.53 -31.79 -16.73
C PHE A 64 25.21 -32.35 -18.01
N PRO A 65 26.49 -32.04 -18.28
CA PRO A 65 27.34 -31.11 -17.53
C PRO A 65 26.92 -29.65 -17.75
N ARG A 66 27.10 -28.77 -16.75
CA ARG A 66 26.74 -27.35 -16.86
C ARG A 66 27.70 -26.42 -16.11
N ILE A 67 27.72 -25.14 -16.49
CA ILE A 67 28.41 -24.07 -15.76
C ILE A 67 27.36 -23.27 -14.98
N LEU A 68 27.50 -23.21 -13.66
CA LEU A 68 26.59 -22.52 -12.73
C LEU A 68 26.98 -21.03 -12.58
N GLY A 69 26.35 -20.33 -11.61
CA GLY A 69 26.63 -18.93 -11.29
C GLY A 69 25.68 -17.96 -11.96
N HIS A 70 25.16 -17.01 -11.17
CA HIS A 70 24.23 -15.96 -11.59
C HIS A 70 24.42 -14.60 -10.87
N GLU A 71 25.31 -14.51 -9.87
CA GLU A 71 25.74 -13.26 -9.25
C GLU A 71 27.11 -12.86 -9.79
N ALA A 72 27.23 -11.77 -10.57
CA ALA A 72 28.52 -11.39 -11.16
C ALA A 72 28.64 -9.93 -11.61
N GLY A 73 29.89 -9.51 -11.83
CA GLY A 73 30.27 -8.24 -12.45
C GLY A 73 31.39 -8.46 -13.46
N GLY A 74 31.25 -7.86 -14.65
CA GLY A 74 32.18 -8.05 -15.75
C GLY A 74 32.20 -6.90 -16.75
N ILE A 75 32.98 -7.08 -17.80
CA ILE A 75 33.18 -6.10 -18.88
C ILE A 75 32.81 -6.77 -20.22
N VAL A 76 32.05 -6.09 -21.07
CA VAL A 76 31.72 -6.58 -22.42
C VAL A 76 33.00 -6.74 -23.24
N GLU A 77 33.21 -7.94 -23.81
CA GLU A 77 34.34 -8.26 -24.68
C GLU A 77 33.94 -8.12 -26.16
N SER A 78 32.78 -8.66 -26.53
CA SER A 78 32.21 -8.54 -27.87
C SER A 78 30.68 -8.65 -27.83
N VAL A 79 30.04 -8.14 -28.88
CA VAL A 79 28.59 -8.15 -29.07
C VAL A 79 28.25 -8.78 -30.43
N GLY A 80 27.13 -9.49 -30.52
CA GLY A 80 26.65 -10.08 -31.76
C GLY A 80 25.67 -9.18 -32.53
N GLU A 81 25.14 -9.72 -33.63
CA GLU A 81 24.24 -8.99 -34.54
C GLU A 81 23.03 -8.37 -33.81
N GLY A 82 22.71 -7.10 -34.12
CA GLY A 82 21.53 -6.41 -33.60
C GLY A 82 21.70 -5.79 -32.20
N VAL A 83 22.81 -6.04 -31.50
CA VAL A 83 23.11 -5.36 -30.24
C VAL A 83 23.58 -3.94 -30.51
N THR A 84 22.83 -2.95 -30.01
CA THR A 84 23.10 -1.51 -30.21
C THR A 84 23.31 -0.71 -28.93
N GLU A 85 22.85 -1.21 -27.77
CA GLU A 85 22.92 -0.51 -26.48
C GLU A 85 24.18 -0.85 -25.64
N LEU A 86 24.92 -1.88 -26.04
CA LEU A 86 26.16 -2.32 -25.41
C LEU A 86 27.30 -2.38 -26.43
N GLN A 87 28.50 -2.05 -25.99
CA GLN A 87 29.74 -2.09 -26.77
C GLN A 87 30.90 -2.69 -25.95
N PRO A 88 31.95 -3.20 -26.61
CA PRO A 88 33.18 -3.62 -25.93
C PRO A 88 33.73 -2.54 -24.98
N GLY A 89 34.07 -2.95 -23.75
CA GLY A 89 34.49 -2.05 -22.68
C GLY A 89 33.39 -1.58 -21.73
N ASP A 90 32.11 -1.80 -22.03
CA ASP A 90 31.02 -1.47 -21.10
C ASP A 90 31.06 -2.38 -19.85
N HIS A 91 30.91 -1.78 -18.66
CA HIS A 91 30.75 -2.51 -17.41
C HIS A 91 29.29 -2.97 -17.24
N VAL A 92 29.11 -4.25 -16.90
CA VAL A 92 27.80 -4.91 -16.90
C VAL A 92 27.60 -5.88 -15.74
N LEU A 93 26.33 -6.01 -15.31
CA LEU A 93 25.86 -7.07 -14.41
C LEU A 93 24.91 -8.01 -15.19
N PRO A 94 25.23 -9.31 -15.36
CA PRO A 94 24.30 -10.30 -15.89
C PRO A 94 23.22 -10.66 -14.85
N VAL A 95 21.97 -10.72 -15.28
CA VAL A 95 20.80 -11.06 -14.44
C VAL A 95 20.07 -12.27 -15.02
N PHE A 96 19.61 -13.18 -14.16
CA PHE A 96 18.92 -14.44 -14.51
C PHE A 96 17.50 -14.27 -15.09
N THR A 97 17.02 -13.03 -15.14
CA THR A 97 15.82 -12.58 -15.84
C THR A 97 16.17 -11.31 -16.62
N GLY A 98 15.49 -11.03 -17.72
CA GLY A 98 15.82 -9.93 -18.61
C GLY A 98 14.66 -8.98 -18.91
N GLU A 99 14.95 -8.01 -19.77
CA GLU A 99 14.05 -6.95 -20.23
C GLU A 99 14.18 -6.83 -21.76
N CYS A 100 13.20 -7.35 -22.52
CA CYS A 100 13.21 -7.30 -23.98
C CYS A 100 12.64 -6.01 -24.58
N ARG A 101 12.03 -5.14 -23.74
CA ARG A 101 11.33 -3.90 -24.09
C ARG A 101 10.09 -4.02 -24.98
N GLU A 102 9.94 -5.11 -25.73
CA GLU A 102 8.83 -5.26 -26.69
C GLU A 102 7.58 -5.97 -26.17
N CYS A 103 7.68 -6.82 -25.15
CA CYS A 103 6.54 -7.59 -24.64
C CYS A 103 5.64 -6.80 -23.68
N ALA A 104 4.44 -7.33 -23.38
CA ALA A 104 3.45 -6.66 -22.53
C ALA A 104 4.00 -6.33 -21.13
N HIS A 105 4.66 -7.30 -20.49
CA HIS A 105 5.34 -7.09 -19.20
C HIS A 105 6.40 -5.97 -19.25
N CYS A 106 7.22 -5.90 -20.30
CA CYS A 106 8.24 -4.85 -20.39
C CYS A 106 7.64 -3.45 -20.60
N LYS A 107 6.53 -3.37 -21.34
CA LYS A 107 5.80 -2.12 -21.64
C LYS A 107 4.88 -1.66 -20.50
N SER A 108 4.48 -2.57 -19.60
CA SER A 108 3.74 -2.25 -18.38
C SER A 108 4.66 -1.62 -17.32
N GLU A 109 4.16 -0.62 -16.58
CA GLU A 109 4.84 -0.06 -15.39
C GLU A 109 4.63 -0.92 -14.13
N GLU A 110 3.73 -1.91 -14.16
CA GLU A 110 3.35 -2.69 -12.97
C GLU A 110 4.17 -3.98 -12.77
N SER A 111 5.06 -4.37 -13.71
CA SER A 111 5.79 -5.65 -13.66
C SER A 111 7.19 -5.63 -14.28
N ASN A 112 8.06 -6.55 -13.84
CA ASN A 112 9.36 -6.86 -14.46
C ASN A 112 9.41 -8.21 -15.22
N MET A 113 8.32 -8.98 -15.28
CA MET A 113 8.29 -10.40 -15.67
C MET A 113 8.31 -10.66 -17.19
N CYS A 114 9.32 -10.15 -17.90
CA CYS A 114 9.48 -10.20 -19.36
C CYS A 114 9.23 -11.58 -20.02
N ASP A 115 8.16 -11.73 -20.81
CA ASP A 115 7.76 -12.97 -21.50
C ASP A 115 8.90 -13.75 -22.18
N LEU A 116 9.79 -13.06 -22.91
CA LEU A 116 10.88 -13.67 -23.67
C LEU A 116 12.09 -14.09 -22.81
N LEU A 117 12.36 -13.35 -21.73
CA LEU A 117 13.63 -13.39 -20.99
C LEU A 117 13.46 -13.65 -19.48
N ARG A 118 12.23 -13.91 -19.02
CA ARG A 118 11.91 -14.47 -17.71
C ARG A 118 12.76 -15.72 -17.47
N ILE A 119 13.01 -16.01 -16.19
CA ILE A 119 13.76 -17.21 -15.80
C ILE A 119 13.09 -18.46 -16.39
N ASN A 120 13.91 -19.35 -16.94
CA ASN A 120 13.51 -20.70 -17.31
C ASN A 120 14.61 -21.63 -16.79
N THR A 121 14.22 -22.56 -15.92
CA THR A 121 15.13 -23.45 -15.19
C THR A 121 15.71 -24.58 -16.05
N ASP A 122 14.94 -24.99 -17.05
CA ASP A 122 15.26 -26.07 -17.98
C ASP A 122 16.04 -25.57 -19.20
N ARG A 123 16.04 -24.24 -19.46
CA ARG A 123 16.80 -23.59 -20.55
C ARG A 123 18.32 -23.64 -20.30
N GLY A 124 18.93 -24.73 -20.75
CA GLY A 124 20.39 -24.92 -20.81
C GLY A 124 21.08 -24.37 -22.06
N VAL A 125 20.37 -23.64 -22.94
CA VAL A 125 20.82 -23.19 -24.26
C VAL A 125 20.33 -21.78 -24.61
N MET A 126 20.97 -21.15 -25.60
CA MET A 126 20.58 -19.83 -26.09
C MET A 126 19.30 -19.90 -26.94
N ILE A 127 18.45 -18.86 -26.85
CA ILE A 127 17.13 -18.84 -27.50
C ILE A 127 17.22 -18.92 -29.03
N HIS A 128 18.21 -18.26 -29.66
CA HIS A 128 18.23 -18.04 -31.10
C HIS A 128 18.49 -19.31 -31.93
N ASP A 129 19.46 -20.14 -31.53
CA ASP A 129 19.87 -21.35 -32.26
C ASP A 129 19.70 -22.65 -31.46
N GLN A 130 19.15 -22.57 -30.25
CA GLN A 130 18.91 -23.69 -29.34
C GLN A 130 20.18 -24.50 -29.01
N LYS A 131 21.35 -23.85 -29.02
CA LYS A 131 22.65 -24.46 -28.66
C LYS A 131 23.29 -23.74 -27.47
N SER A 132 24.25 -24.42 -26.84
CA SER A 132 25.14 -23.76 -25.89
C SER A 132 26.13 -22.83 -26.61
N ARG A 133 26.87 -22.05 -25.80
CA ARG A 133 28.06 -21.30 -26.21
C ARG A 133 29.34 -21.86 -25.58
N PHE A 134 29.22 -22.90 -24.74
CA PHE A 134 30.33 -23.60 -24.10
C PHE A 134 30.51 -25.01 -24.68
N SER A 135 31.75 -25.40 -24.97
CA SER A 135 32.12 -26.78 -25.25
C SER A 135 33.45 -27.22 -24.63
N ILE A 136 33.64 -28.53 -24.51
CA ILE A 136 34.94 -29.16 -24.27
C ILE A 136 35.12 -30.21 -25.36
N ASN A 137 36.15 -30.07 -26.19
CA ASN A 137 36.43 -30.96 -27.34
C ASN A 137 35.19 -31.15 -28.23
N GLY A 138 34.47 -30.07 -28.53
CA GLY A 138 33.24 -30.08 -29.32
C GLY A 138 31.99 -30.67 -28.65
N LYS A 139 32.08 -31.22 -27.43
CA LYS A 139 30.90 -31.64 -26.65
C LYS A 139 30.31 -30.44 -25.90
N PRO A 140 29.00 -30.19 -25.94
CA PRO A 140 28.40 -29.03 -25.29
C PRO A 140 28.43 -29.15 -23.76
N ILE A 141 28.67 -28.02 -23.09
CA ILE A 141 28.42 -27.83 -21.64
C ILE A 141 27.22 -26.88 -21.53
N PHE A 142 26.21 -27.20 -20.73
CA PHE A 142 24.97 -26.42 -20.68
C PHE A 142 25.11 -25.10 -19.90
N HIS A 143 24.30 -24.12 -20.29
CA HIS A 143 24.10 -22.88 -19.56
C HIS A 143 23.27 -23.10 -18.28
N PHE A 144 23.30 -22.10 -17.41
CA PHE A 144 22.50 -22.00 -16.19
C PHE A 144 21.80 -20.63 -16.13
N VAL A 145 20.46 -20.66 -16.10
CA VAL A 145 19.53 -19.51 -16.02
C VAL A 145 19.86 -18.33 -16.96
N GLY A 146 20.57 -18.57 -18.06
CA GLY A 146 21.00 -17.54 -19.03
C GLY A 146 22.18 -16.67 -18.59
N THR A 147 22.99 -17.10 -17.60
CA THR A 147 24.08 -16.31 -17.01
C THR A 147 25.42 -17.05 -16.93
N SER A 148 25.46 -18.27 -16.36
CA SER A 148 26.66 -19.15 -16.27
C SER A 148 27.94 -18.42 -15.86
N THR A 149 27.92 -17.72 -14.74
CA THR A 149 28.99 -16.78 -14.35
C THR A 149 30.21 -17.44 -13.70
N PHE A 150 30.21 -18.76 -13.46
CA PHE A 150 31.38 -19.50 -13.00
C PHE A 150 32.34 -19.86 -14.14
N SER A 151 32.65 -18.87 -15.00
CA SER A 151 33.69 -18.93 -16.02
C SER A 151 34.25 -17.53 -16.27
N GLU A 152 35.52 -17.44 -16.68
CA GLU A 152 36.18 -16.17 -16.99
C GLU A 152 35.52 -15.42 -18.16
N TYR A 153 34.85 -16.14 -19.07
CA TYR A 153 33.99 -15.56 -20.10
C TYR A 153 32.66 -16.28 -20.19
N THR A 154 31.57 -15.54 -20.36
CA THR A 154 30.23 -16.09 -20.60
C THR A 154 29.52 -15.35 -21.74
N VAL A 155 28.51 -15.97 -22.34
CA VAL A 155 27.69 -15.39 -23.40
C VAL A 155 26.23 -15.38 -22.96
N VAL A 156 25.61 -14.21 -22.93
CA VAL A 156 24.24 -14.01 -22.44
C VAL A 156 23.40 -13.24 -23.46
N HIS A 157 22.08 -13.25 -23.32
CA HIS A 157 21.22 -12.38 -24.13
C HIS A 157 21.35 -10.91 -23.68
N VAL A 158 21.39 -9.98 -24.64
CA VAL A 158 21.54 -8.53 -24.38
C VAL A 158 20.48 -7.99 -23.42
N GLY A 159 19.25 -8.53 -23.47
CA GLY A 159 18.17 -8.18 -22.57
C GLY A 159 18.40 -8.56 -21.09
N CYS A 160 19.38 -9.41 -20.80
CA CYS A 160 19.74 -9.86 -19.44
C CYS A 160 20.94 -9.10 -18.85
N LEU A 161 21.35 -7.96 -19.44
CA LEU A 161 22.52 -7.19 -18.99
C LEU A 161 22.19 -5.76 -18.57
N ALA A 162 22.32 -5.48 -17.27
CA ALA A 162 22.33 -4.11 -16.78
C ALA A 162 23.66 -3.43 -17.17
N LYS A 163 23.61 -2.37 -17.97
CA LYS A 163 24.74 -1.46 -18.17
C LYS A 163 24.90 -0.58 -16.94
N ILE A 164 26.08 -0.57 -16.34
CA ILE A 164 26.32 0.14 -15.08
C ILE A 164 27.46 1.16 -15.18
N ASN A 165 27.56 2.00 -14.17
CA ASN A 165 28.61 3.00 -14.04
C ASN A 165 30.02 2.34 -14.07
N PRO A 166 30.92 2.73 -15.00
CA PRO A 166 32.22 2.09 -15.14
C PRO A 166 33.17 2.35 -13.97
N LEU A 167 32.86 3.33 -13.09
CA LEU A 167 33.60 3.57 -11.86
C LEU A 167 33.15 2.66 -10.70
N ALA A 168 32.08 1.87 -10.88
CA ALA A 168 31.58 0.99 -9.84
C ALA A 168 32.51 -0.22 -9.61
N PRO A 169 32.98 -0.47 -8.38
CA PRO A 169 33.84 -1.61 -8.06
C PRO A 169 33.09 -2.93 -8.24
N LEU A 170 33.42 -3.65 -9.32
CA LEU A 170 32.77 -4.90 -9.72
C LEU A 170 32.89 -6.02 -8.67
N ASP A 171 33.89 -5.96 -7.76
CA ASP A 171 34.01 -6.89 -6.62
C ASP A 171 33.02 -6.61 -5.48
N LYS A 172 32.27 -5.50 -5.56
CA LYS A 172 31.19 -5.12 -4.65
C LYS A 172 29.82 -5.26 -5.33
N VAL A 173 29.64 -4.64 -6.50
CA VAL A 173 28.32 -4.55 -7.14
C VAL A 173 27.83 -5.84 -7.80
N CYS A 174 28.70 -6.86 -7.95
CA CYS A 174 28.33 -8.18 -8.48
C CYS A 174 27.21 -8.89 -7.70
N VAL A 175 27.07 -8.65 -6.39
CA VAL A 175 26.00 -9.24 -5.56
C VAL A 175 24.65 -8.50 -5.68
N LEU A 176 24.59 -7.41 -6.45
CA LEU A 176 23.33 -6.71 -6.76
C LEU A 176 22.53 -7.38 -7.88
N SER A 177 23.09 -8.31 -8.67
CA SER A 177 22.33 -9.00 -9.73
C SER A 177 21.39 -10.11 -9.23
N CYS A 178 21.32 -10.33 -7.90
CA CYS A 178 20.35 -11.23 -7.27
C CYS A 178 19.93 -10.73 -5.87
N GLY A 179 20.28 -11.46 -4.82
CA GLY A 179 19.53 -11.46 -3.55
C GLY A 179 19.43 -10.11 -2.83
N ILE A 180 20.41 -9.21 -2.98
CA ILE A 180 20.38 -7.88 -2.35
C ILE A 180 19.30 -7.02 -3.01
N SER A 181 19.29 -6.92 -4.34
CA SER A 181 18.25 -6.17 -5.06
C SER A 181 16.87 -6.79 -4.88
N THR A 182 16.76 -8.12 -4.81
CA THR A 182 15.50 -8.80 -4.50
C THR A 182 14.93 -8.37 -3.15
N GLY A 183 15.73 -8.39 -2.07
CA GLY A 183 15.26 -7.99 -0.73
C GLY A 183 14.99 -6.49 -0.61
N LEU A 184 15.89 -5.67 -1.16
CA LEU A 184 15.77 -4.21 -1.17
C LEU A 184 14.51 -3.76 -1.92
N GLY A 185 14.26 -4.34 -3.10
CA GLY A 185 13.07 -4.07 -3.92
C GLY A 185 11.79 -4.62 -3.32
N ALA A 186 11.81 -5.81 -2.69
CA ALA A 186 10.66 -6.33 -1.96
C ALA A 186 10.16 -5.33 -0.91
N THR A 187 11.05 -4.64 -0.20
CA THR A 187 10.65 -3.59 0.75
C THR A 187 10.32 -2.26 0.07
N LEU A 188 11.20 -1.71 -0.77
CA LEU A 188 11.05 -0.36 -1.34
C LEU A 188 10.03 -0.26 -2.49
N ASN A 189 9.88 -1.32 -3.30
CA ASN A 189 9.01 -1.34 -4.48
C ASN A 189 7.68 -2.03 -4.23
N VAL A 190 7.61 -2.99 -3.30
CA VAL A 190 6.44 -3.88 -3.17
C VAL A 190 5.71 -3.76 -1.82
N ALA A 191 6.42 -3.78 -0.70
CA ALA A 191 5.83 -3.57 0.64
C ALA A 191 5.50 -2.08 0.89
N LYS A 192 6.41 -1.18 0.50
CA LYS A 192 6.32 0.28 0.67
C LYS A 192 5.85 0.70 2.09
N PRO A 193 6.62 0.37 3.16
CA PRO A 193 6.35 0.93 4.48
C PRO A 193 6.46 2.46 4.44
N LYS A 194 5.48 3.14 5.04
CA LYS A 194 5.54 4.58 5.33
C LYS A 194 6.55 4.85 6.45
N LYS A 195 7.13 6.05 6.46
CA LYS A 195 8.00 6.49 7.56
C LYS A 195 7.27 6.33 8.90
N GLY A 196 7.93 5.70 9.87
CA GLY A 196 7.38 5.41 11.21
C GLY A 196 6.66 4.08 11.35
N GLN A 197 6.33 3.37 10.25
CA GLN A 197 5.69 2.05 10.33
C GLN A 197 6.62 0.94 10.86
N SER A 198 6.00 -0.18 11.22
CA SER A 198 6.63 -1.40 11.69
C SER A 198 6.77 -2.46 10.58
N VAL A 199 7.89 -3.20 10.58
CA VAL A 199 8.20 -4.21 9.56
C VAL A 199 8.69 -5.51 10.21
N ALA A 200 8.05 -6.64 9.92
CA ALA A 200 8.55 -7.97 10.27
C ALA A 200 9.32 -8.61 9.11
N ILE A 201 10.45 -9.27 9.40
CA ILE A 201 11.33 -9.85 8.37
C ILE A 201 11.67 -11.29 8.75
N PHE A 202 11.14 -12.26 8.01
CA PHE A 202 11.33 -13.68 8.26
C PHE A 202 12.52 -14.21 7.46
N GLY A 203 13.59 -14.63 8.15
CA GLY A 203 14.83 -15.16 7.56
C GLY A 203 15.91 -14.09 7.43
N LEU A 204 16.85 -14.05 8.37
CA LEU A 204 17.96 -13.09 8.40
C LEU A 204 19.19 -13.58 7.59
N GLY A 205 18.91 -14.12 6.39
CA GLY A 205 19.89 -14.30 5.32
C GLY A 205 20.07 -13.01 4.51
N ALA A 206 20.94 -13.03 3.49
CA ALA A 206 21.26 -11.81 2.72
C ALA A 206 20.04 -11.10 2.09
N VAL A 207 19.00 -11.85 1.70
CA VAL A 207 17.74 -11.27 1.17
C VAL A 207 16.98 -10.52 2.27
N GLY A 208 16.76 -11.13 3.43
CA GLY A 208 16.08 -10.48 4.56
C GLY A 208 16.89 -9.32 5.16
N LEU A 209 18.22 -9.39 5.15
CA LEU A 209 19.08 -8.27 5.54
C LEU A 209 19.04 -7.11 4.54
N ALA A 210 18.82 -7.37 3.25
CA ALA A 210 18.56 -6.32 2.27
C ALA A 210 17.12 -5.77 2.39
N ALA A 211 16.15 -6.59 2.80
CA ALA A 211 14.81 -6.12 3.16
C ALA A 211 14.83 -5.23 4.41
N ALA A 212 15.69 -5.53 5.40
CA ALA A 212 15.92 -4.71 6.59
C ALA A 212 16.56 -3.37 6.24
N GLU A 213 17.60 -3.39 5.40
CA GLU A 213 18.22 -2.17 4.89
C GLU A 213 17.22 -1.33 4.07
N GLY A 214 16.34 -1.96 3.30
CA GLY A 214 15.21 -1.30 2.63
C GLY A 214 14.19 -0.68 3.60
N ALA A 215 13.86 -1.37 4.70
CA ALA A 215 12.97 -0.83 5.73
C ALA A 215 13.62 0.36 6.47
N ARG A 216 14.92 0.29 6.72
CA ARG A 216 15.74 1.38 7.27
C ARG A 216 15.76 2.60 6.34
N ILE A 217 15.96 2.38 5.03
CA ILE A 217 15.96 3.43 4.01
C ILE A 217 14.56 4.08 3.87
N ALA A 218 13.48 3.30 3.98
CA ALA A 218 12.11 3.82 4.02
C ALA A 218 11.75 4.56 5.33
N GLY A 219 12.59 4.46 6.37
CA GLY A 219 12.38 5.12 7.65
C GLY A 219 11.35 4.43 8.55
N ALA A 220 11.24 3.09 8.49
CA ALA A 220 10.51 2.30 9.47
C ALA A 220 11.04 2.54 10.90
N SER A 221 10.15 2.52 11.90
CA SER A 221 10.52 2.77 13.31
C SER A 221 10.91 1.50 14.07
N ARG A 222 10.28 0.38 13.73
CA ARG A 222 10.50 -0.95 14.31
C ARG A 222 10.74 -1.94 13.18
N ILE A 223 11.89 -2.59 13.20
CA ILE A 223 12.29 -3.61 12.22
C ILE A 223 12.56 -4.88 13.02
N ILE A 224 11.57 -5.77 13.04
CA ILE A 224 11.57 -7.01 13.81
C ILE A 224 12.13 -8.13 12.92
N GLY A 225 13.29 -8.67 13.27
CA GLY A 225 13.89 -9.83 12.60
C GLY A 225 13.40 -11.14 13.21
N ILE A 226 13.01 -12.10 12.37
CA ILE A 226 12.56 -13.42 12.81
C ILE A 226 13.45 -14.51 12.19
N ASP A 227 14.17 -15.26 13.02
CA ASP A 227 15.05 -16.35 12.55
C ASP A 227 15.20 -17.44 13.63
N LEU A 228 15.50 -18.67 13.22
CA LEU A 228 15.75 -19.81 14.13
C LEU A 228 17.18 -19.81 14.69
N ASN A 229 18.06 -18.92 14.22
CA ASN A 229 19.44 -18.75 14.69
C ASN A 229 19.63 -17.35 15.31
N ALA A 230 19.50 -17.27 16.64
CA ALA A 230 19.66 -16.04 17.42
C ALA A 230 21.00 -15.30 17.18
N ASN A 231 22.07 -16.03 16.81
CA ASN A 231 23.37 -15.42 16.51
C ASN A 231 23.34 -14.47 15.30
N ARG A 232 22.29 -14.53 14.46
CA ARG A 232 22.10 -13.58 13.35
C ARG A 232 21.72 -12.17 13.82
N PHE A 233 21.19 -11.98 15.04
CA PHE A 233 20.69 -10.67 15.47
C PHE A 233 21.78 -9.60 15.55
N GLU A 234 22.96 -9.90 16.12
CA GLU A 234 24.08 -8.93 16.20
C GLU A 234 24.65 -8.53 14.83
N LEU A 235 24.49 -9.40 13.83
CA LEU A 235 24.78 -9.05 12.44
C LEU A 235 23.64 -8.19 11.85
N ALA A 236 22.39 -8.55 12.10
CA ALA A 236 21.20 -7.91 11.55
C ALA A 236 21.01 -6.45 12.01
N LYS A 237 21.42 -6.11 13.24
CA LYS A 237 21.46 -4.72 13.74
C LYS A 237 22.20 -3.76 12.80
N LYS A 238 23.24 -4.23 12.09
CA LYS A 238 24.04 -3.44 11.13
C LYS A 238 23.27 -3.05 9.85
N PHE A 239 22.11 -3.68 9.62
CA PHE A 239 21.17 -3.45 8.53
C PHE A 239 19.85 -2.83 9.05
N GLY A 240 19.85 -2.29 10.28
CA GLY A 240 18.71 -1.58 10.87
C GLY A 240 17.71 -2.44 11.67
N VAL A 241 17.91 -3.75 11.81
CA VAL A 241 17.01 -4.59 12.63
C VAL A 241 17.07 -4.15 14.10
N THR A 242 15.95 -3.67 14.64
CA THR A 242 15.82 -3.10 15.98
C THR A 242 15.49 -4.14 17.04
N GLU A 243 14.72 -5.16 16.66
CA GLU A 243 14.13 -6.17 17.54
C GLU A 243 14.28 -7.56 16.93
N PHE A 244 14.22 -8.60 17.75
CA PHE A 244 14.41 -9.98 17.30
C PHE A 244 13.46 -10.95 18.01
N VAL A 245 12.93 -11.90 17.24
CA VAL A 245 12.09 -13.01 17.73
C VAL A 245 12.61 -14.32 17.15
N ASN A 246 12.96 -15.28 18.02
CA ASN A 246 13.24 -16.64 17.61
C ASN A 246 11.98 -17.49 17.89
N PRO A 247 11.32 -18.07 16.86
CA PRO A 247 10.10 -18.87 17.04
C PRO A 247 10.22 -20.02 18.05
N LYS A 248 11.43 -20.52 18.35
CA LYS A 248 11.65 -21.60 19.33
C LYS A 248 11.57 -21.16 20.79
N ASP A 249 11.66 -19.86 21.06
CA ASP A 249 11.68 -19.32 22.42
C ASP A 249 10.26 -19.00 22.95
N HIS A 250 9.23 -19.35 22.16
CA HIS A 250 7.82 -19.13 22.46
C HIS A 250 7.00 -20.42 22.27
N THR A 251 5.91 -20.56 23.04
CA THR A 251 4.94 -21.65 22.91
C THR A 251 3.73 -21.30 22.03
N LYS A 252 3.49 -20.00 21.79
CA LYS A 252 2.48 -19.51 20.85
C LYS A 252 3.02 -19.50 19.42
N PRO A 253 2.17 -19.61 18.39
CA PRO A 253 2.52 -19.29 17.00
C PRO A 253 3.19 -17.90 16.90
N VAL A 254 4.24 -17.77 16.09
CA VAL A 254 5.04 -16.54 16.03
C VAL A 254 4.23 -15.33 15.53
N GLN A 255 3.18 -15.54 14.73
CA GLN A 255 2.26 -14.48 14.34
C GLN A 255 1.49 -13.87 15.53
N GLU A 256 1.11 -14.68 16.53
CA GLU A 256 0.47 -14.19 17.75
C GLU A 256 1.47 -13.40 18.61
N VAL A 257 2.70 -13.89 18.73
CA VAL A 257 3.80 -13.20 19.45
C VAL A 257 4.06 -11.83 18.84
N ILE A 258 4.14 -11.74 17.51
CA ILE A 258 4.32 -10.47 16.79
C ILE A 258 3.11 -9.56 17.02
N ALA A 259 1.88 -10.06 16.91
CA ALA A 259 0.67 -9.27 17.13
C ALA A 259 0.59 -8.71 18.56
N GLU A 260 0.96 -9.49 19.57
CA GLU A 260 1.06 -9.04 20.98
C GLU A 260 2.18 -8.01 21.17
N MET A 261 3.32 -8.16 20.49
CA MET A 261 4.41 -7.16 20.48
C MET A 261 4.07 -5.86 19.74
N THR A 262 2.98 -5.81 18.96
CA THR A 262 2.66 -4.70 18.04
C THR A 262 1.24 -4.16 18.16
N ASN A 263 0.46 -4.64 19.14
CA ASN A 263 -0.95 -4.25 19.39
C ASN A 263 -1.93 -4.57 18.25
N GLY A 264 -1.69 -5.64 17.48
CA GLY A 264 -2.59 -6.10 16.40
C GLY A 264 -1.89 -6.73 15.20
N GLY A 265 -0.62 -6.39 14.99
CA GLY A 265 0.24 -6.89 13.92
C GLY A 265 1.14 -5.80 13.36
N VAL A 266 2.16 -6.18 12.59
CA VAL A 266 3.03 -5.21 11.90
C VAL A 266 2.33 -4.58 10.69
N ASP A 267 2.69 -3.35 10.34
CA ASP A 267 2.16 -2.69 9.13
C ASP A 267 2.56 -3.44 7.85
N ARG A 268 3.77 -3.99 7.83
CA ARG A 268 4.34 -4.72 6.69
C ARG A 268 5.08 -5.98 7.15
N SER A 269 5.07 -7.03 6.34
CA SER A 269 5.97 -8.18 6.52
C SER A 269 6.66 -8.58 5.21
N VAL A 270 7.88 -9.11 5.32
CA VAL A 270 8.67 -9.62 4.20
C VAL A 270 9.20 -11.01 4.55
N GLU A 271 8.87 -12.01 3.73
CA GLU A 271 9.28 -13.41 3.92
C GLU A 271 10.46 -13.74 3.00
N CYS A 272 11.56 -14.24 3.56
CA CYS A 272 12.85 -14.43 2.87
C CYS A 272 13.50 -15.81 3.12
N THR A 273 12.74 -16.82 3.57
CA THR A 273 13.21 -18.19 3.83
C THR A 273 12.79 -19.21 2.76
N GLY A 274 11.61 -19.06 2.16
CA GLY A 274 10.98 -20.07 1.30
C GLY A 274 10.23 -21.17 2.09
N HIS A 275 10.19 -21.09 3.42
CA HIS A 275 9.50 -22.07 4.25
C HIS A 275 8.01 -21.75 4.37
N ILE A 276 7.16 -22.76 4.14
CA ILE A 276 5.72 -22.52 4.00
C ILE A 276 5.06 -21.97 5.27
N ASP A 277 5.47 -22.44 6.45
CA ASP A 277 4.95 -21.92 7.73
C ASP A 277 5.42 -20.49 8.01
N ALA A 278 6.58 -20.08 7.46
CA ALA A 278 7.05 -18.70 7.55
C ALA A 278 6.25 -17.77 6.62
N MET A 279 5.84 -18.25 5.43
CA MET A 279 4.93 -17.52 4.54
C MET A 279 3.56 -17.29 5.18
N ILE A 280 3.01 -18.32 5.84
CA ILE A 280 1.72 -18.24 6.54
C ILE A 280 1.85 -17.29 7.75
N SER A 281 2.88 -17.47 8.58
CA SER A 281 3.12 -16.57 9.73
C SER A 281 3.38 -15.13 9.30
N ALA A 282 4.08 -14.90 8.19
CA ALA A 282 4.31 -13.57 7.64
C ALA A 282 2.99 -12.91 7.20
N PHE A 283 2.07 -13.65 6.57
CA PHE A 283 0.75 -13.13 6.22
C PHE A 283 -0.15 -12.91 7.44
N GLU A 284 -0.10 -13.78 8.44
CA GLU A 284 -1.01 -13.70 9.59
C GLU A 284 -0.53 -12.73 10.68
N CYS A 285 0.76 -12.34 10.68
CA CYS A 285 1.33 -11.38 11.63
C CYS A 285 1.16 -9.89 11.24
N VAL A 286 0.68 -9.58 10.02
CA VAL A 286 0.42 -8.17 9.66
C VAL A 286 -0.89 -7.70 10.28
N HIS A 287 -0.98 -6.41 10.56
CA HIS A 287 -2.19 -5.78 11.08
C HIS A 287 -3.37 -6.03 10.13
N ASP A 288 -4.56 -6.31 10.65
CA ASP A 288 -5.75 -6.28 9.81
C ASP A 288 -6.11 -4.84 9.41
N GLY A 289 -6.95 -4.67 8.40
CA GLY A 289 -7.36 -3.36 7.91
C GLY A 289 -6.36 -2.68 6.96
N TRP A 290 -5.05 -2.82 7.17
CA TRP A 290 -4.03 -2.17 6.30
C TRP A 290 -2.71 -2.93 6.11
N GLY A 291 -2.56 -4.12 6.70
CA GLY A 291 -1.32 -4.89 6.65
C GLY A 291 -0.99 -5.44 5.26
N VAL A 292 0.28 -5.38 4.86
CA VAL A 292 0.77 -5.93 3.59
C VAL A 292 1.91 -6.92 3.82
N ALA A 293 1.70 -8.17 3.44
CA ALA A 293 2.73 -9.22 3.45
C ALA A 293 3.30 -9.42 2.04
N VAL A 294 4.63 -9.55 1.94
CA VAL A 294 5.35 -9.78 0.68
C VAL A 294 6.18 -11.07 0.79
N LEU A 295 5.84 -12.07 -0.02
CA LEU A 295 6.61 -13.31 -0.14
C LEU A 295 7.76 -13.13 -1.14
N VAL A 296 8.97 -13.53 -0.73
CA VAL A 296 10.21 -13.40 -1.52
C VAL A 296 10.98 -14.71 -1.58
N GLY A 297 10.86 -15.57 -0.56
CA GLY A 297 11.49 -16.88 -0.55
C GLY A 297 10.88 -17.83 -1.56
N VAL A 298 11.72 -18.58 -2.29
CA VAL A 298 11.26 -19.59 -3.26
C VAL A 298 10.85 -20.86 -2.50
N PRO A 299 9.58 -21.32 -2.61
CA PRO A 299 9.11 -22.51 -1.90
C PRO A 299 9.61 -23.81 -2.55
N HIS A 300 9.46 -24.92 -1.82
CA HIS A 300 9.45 -26.23 -2.45
C HIS A 300 8.26 -26.34 -3.42
N LYS A 301 8.45 -27.02 -4.57
CA LYS A 301 7.44 -27.09 -5.65
C LYS A 301 6.06 -27.60 -5.19
N ASP A 302 6.06 -28.53 -4.23
CA ASP A 302 4.86 -29.18 -3.68
C ASP A 302 4.26 -28.42 -2.47
N ALA A 303 4.73 -27.20 -2.18
CA ALA A 303 4.20 -26.38 -1.09
C ALA A 303 2.81 -25.80 -1.41
N VAL A 304 1.96 -25.73 -0.39
CA VAL A 304 0.60 -25.18 -0.49
C VAL A 304 0.44 -24.08 0.55
N PHE A 305 0.26 -22.83 0.10
CA PHE A 305 -0.13 -21.74 0.98
C PHE A 305 -1.56 -21.98 1.44
N LYS A 306 -1.83 -21.81 2.74
CA LYS A 306 -3.16 -21.99 3.34
C LYS A 306 -3.43 -20.89 4.36
N THR A 307 -4.66 -20.38 4.40
CA THR A 307 -5.16 -19.51 5.47
C THR A 307 -6.69 -19.51 5.44
N ASN A 308 -7.34 -18.98 6.49
CA ASN A 308 -8.79 -18.76 6.46
C ASN A 308 -9.09 -17.51 5.59
N PRO A 309 -10.04 -17.55 4.63
CA PRO A 309 -10.32 -16.38 3.78
C PRO A 309 -10.78 -15.13 4.55
N VAL A 310 -11.29 -15.29 5.78
CA VAL A 310 -11.61 -14.17 6.69
C VAL A 310 -10.36 -13.31 7.00
N ASN A 311 -9.16 -13.88 6.98
CA ASN A 311 -7.92 -13.10 7.14
C ASN A 311 -7.68 -12.10 6.01
N LEU A 312 -8.16 -12.40 4.79
CA LEU A 312 -8.14 -11.48 3.65
C LEU A 312 -9.31 -10.48 3.69
N LEU A 313 -10.52 -10.94 4.06
CA LEU A 313 -11.69 -10.05 4.22
C LEU A 313 -11.51 -9.00 5.32
N ASN A 314 -10.70 -9.30 6.34
CA ASN A 314 -10.15 -8.35 7.30
C ASN A 314 -9.08 -7.42 6.68
N GLU A 315 -9.25 -7.06 5.40
CA GLU A 315 -8.45 -6.18 4.53
C GLU A 315 -6.91 -6.37 4.53
N ARG A 316 -6.40 -7.55 4.91
CA ARG A 316 -4.98 -7.86 4.69
C ARG A 316 -4.68 -8.05 3.20
N THR A 317 -3.54 -7.52 2.77
CA THR A 317 -3.02 -7.72 1.41
C THR A 317 -1.86 -8.70 1.41
N LEU A 318 -1.92 -9.71 0.54
CA LEU A 318 -0.84 -10.65 0.28
C LEU A 318 -0.28 -10.45 -1.13
N LYS A 319 1.04 -10.37 -1.24
CA LYS A 319 1.78 -10.26 -2.50
C LYS A 319 2.93 -11.27 -2.49
N GLY A 320 3.49 -11.58 -3.65
CA GLY A 320 4.90 -11.92 -3.75
C GLY A 320 5.65 -10.94 -4.65
N THR A 321 6.93 -11.18 -4.88
CA THR A 321 7.72 -10.45 -5.87
C THR A 321 8.83 -11.29 -6.46
N PHE A 322 9.18 -10.98 -7.71
CA PHE A 322 10.31 -11.56 -8.41
C PHE A 322 11.40 -10.49 -8.62
N PHE A 323 12.63 -10.78 -8.20
CA PHE A 323 13.76 -9.81 -8.25
C PHE A 323 13.44 -8.42 -7.64
N GLY A 324 12.51 -8.37 -6.67
CA GLY A 324 12.10 -7.13 -5.99
C GLY A 324 11.31 -6.15 -6.86
N ASN A 325 10.67 -6.62 -7.93
CA ASN A 325 10.01 -5.82 -8.97
C ASN A 325 10.91 -4.69 -9.52
N TYR A 326 12.20 -5.00 -9.73
CA TYR A 326 13.10 -4.19 -10.55
C TYR A 326 13.17 -4.75 -11.97
N LYS A 327 13.04 -3.90 -12.99
CA LYS A 327 13.38 -4.26 -14.38
C LYS A 327 14.91 -4.32 -14.52
N PRO A 328 15.48 -5.45 -14.98
CA PRO A 328 16.93 -5.66 -14.96
C PRO A 328 17.78 -4.61 -15.68
N ARG A 329 17.31 -4.03 -16.80
CA ARG A 329 18.11 -3.08 -17.59
C ARG A 329 17.81 -1.63 -17.26
N SER A 330 16.56 -1.32 -16.95
CA SER A 330 16.12 0.04 -16.64
C SER A 330 16.42 0.44 -15.20
N ASP A 331 16.19 -0.45 -14.22
CA ASP A 331 16.11 -0.03 -12.81
C ASP A 331 17.35 -0.43 -11.99
N LEU A 332 17.95 -1.59 -12.27
CA LEU A 332 19.13 -2.07 -11.52
C LEU A 332 20.33 -1.08 -11.54
N PRO A 333 20.61 -0.31 -12.61
CA PRO A 333 21.65 0.71 -12.58
C PRO A 333 21.41 1.78 -11.51
N SER A 334 20.16 2.09 -11.16
CA SER A 334 19.86 3.04 -10.06
C SER A 334 20.24 2.49 -8.69
N VAL A 335 20.20 1.16 -8.49
CA VAL A 335 20.65 0.50 -7.26
C VAL A 335 22.19 0.56 -7.14
N VAL A 336 22.90 0.49 -8.28
CA VAL A 336 24.34 0.74 -8.32
C VAL A 336 24.65 2.20 -7.97
N GLU A 337 23.92 3.17 -8.52
CA GLU A 337 24.15 4.59 -8.18
C GLU A 337 23.83 4.89 -6.70
N LYS A 338 22.85 4.24 -6.08
CA LYS A 338 22.62 4.32 -4.63
C LYS A 338 23.82 3.85 -3.81
N TYR A 339 24.51 2.81 -4.26
CA TYR A 339 25.76 2.39 -3.64
C TYR A 339 26.89 3.41 -3.87
N MET A 340 27.06 3.92 -5.11
CA MET A 340 28.07 4.95 -5.42
C MET A 340 27.87 6.24 -4.61
N ASN A 341 26.62 6.64 -4.39
CA ASN A 341 26.21 7.79 -3.57
C ASN A 341 26.23 7.52 -2.05
N LYS A 342 26.59 6.31 -1.61
CA LYS A 342 26.62 5.87 -0.20
C LYS A 342 25.26 5.87 0.50
N GLU A 343 24.18 5.77 -0.26
CA GLU A 343 22.82 5.53 0.27
C GLU A 343 22.62 4.06 0.69
N LEU A 344 23.42 3.16 0.11
CA LEU A 344 23.40 1.71 0.34
C LEU A 344 24.83 1.21 0.64
N GLU A 345 25.02 0.43 1.71
CA GLU A 345 26.33 -0.11 2.12
C GLU A 345 26.47 -1.59 1.73
N VAL A 346 26.98 -1.86 0.52
CA VAL A 346 27.04 -3.23 -0.05
C VAL A 346 28.11 -4.11 0.61
N GLU A 347 29.19 -3.52 1.13
CA GLU A 347 30.28 -4.22 1.80
C GLU A 347 29.80 -5.09 2.97
N LYS A 348 28.74 -4.68 3.68
CA LYS A 348 28.17 -5.41 4.83
C LYS A 348 27.73 -6.83 4.47
N PHE A 349 27.33 -7.05 3.22
CA PHE A 349 26.89 -8.37 2.73
C PHE A 349 28.06 -9.28 2.35
N ILE A 350 29.27 -8.74 2.17
CA ILE A 350 30.45 -9.48 1.69
C ILE A 350 31.27 -9.95 2.90
N THR A 351 31.06 -11.20 3.29
CA THR A 351 31.72 -11.81 4.46
C THR A 351 33.00 -12.54 4.10
N HIS A 352 33.11 -13.06 2.87
CA HIS A 352 34.23 -13.89 2.43
C HIS A 352 34.70 -13.51 1.01
N GLN A 353 35.97 -13.77 0.71
CA GLN A 353 36.51 -13.73 -0.66
C GLN A 353 37.44 -14.93 -0.89
N VAL A 354 37.40 -15.51 -2.09
CA VAL A 354 38.29 -16.62 -2.52
C VAL A 354 38.82 -16.40 -3.95
N PRO A 355 39.96 -16.98 -4.34
CA PRO A 355 40.30 -17.12 -5.76
C PRO A 355 39.38 -18.13 -6.45
N PHE A 356 39.19 -18.02 -7.77
CA PHE A 356 38.35 -18.94 -8.55
C PHE A 356 38.77 -20.41 -8.45
N SER A 357 40.05 -20.69 -8.25
CA SER A 357 40.58 -22.04 -7.97
C SER A 357 40.07 -22.67 -6.67
N GLU A 358 39.50 -21.88 -5.75
CA GLU A 358 38.93 -22.33 -4.47
C GLU A 358 37.38 -22.29 -4.48
N ILE A 359 36.72 -22.29 -5.64
CA ILE A 359 35.25 -22.18 -5.72
C ILE A 359 34.49 -23.24 -4.87
N ASN A 360 35.00 -24.48 -4.78
CA ASN A 360 34.38 -25.52 -3.93
C ASN A 360 34.38 -25.15 -2.44
N LYS A 361 35.40 -24.44 -1.95
CA LYS A 361 35.44 -23.91 -0.57
C LYS A 361 34.40 -22.81 -0.34
N ALA A 362 33.99 -22.09 -1.39
CA ALA A 362 32.88 -21.14 -1.31
C ALA A 362 31.51 -21.86 -1.23
N PHE A 363 31.38 -23.03 -1.88
CA PHE A 363 30.25 -23.95 -1.65
C PHE A 363 30.27 -24.50 -0.21
N ASP A 364 31.41 -24.94 0.32
CA ASP A 364 31.54 -25.41 1.70
C ASP A 364 31.11 -24.35 2.73
N LEU A 365 31.51 -23.10 2.54
CA LEU A 365 31.10 -21.97 3.39
C LEU A 365 29.58 -21.75 3.34
N MET A 366 28.98 -21.80 2.14
CA MET A 366 27.53 -21.66 1.96
C MET A 366 26.76 -22.81 2.63
N LEU A 367 27.21 -24.05 2.46
CA LEU A 367 26.59 -25.26 3.03
C LEU A 367 26.63 -25.29 4.57
N LYS A 368 27.67 -24.71 5.18
CA LYS A 368 27.77 -24.55 6.65
C LYS A 368 27.00 -23.34 7.19
N GLY A 369 26.52 -22.44 6.31
CA GLY A 369 25.95 -21.16 6.71
C GLY A 369 26.98 -20.13 7.21
N GLU A 370 28.26 -20.32 6.87
CA GLU A 370 29.35 -19.43 7.26
C GLU A 370 29.37 -18.17 6.38
N GLY A 371 28.57 -17.17 6.76
CA GLY A 371 28.56 -15.83 6.17
C GLY A 371 27.26 -15.43 5.46
N LEU A 372 27.37 -14.49 4.52
CA LEU A 372 26.25 -13.93 3.72
C LEU A 372 26.49 -14.02 2.22
N ARG A 373 27.67 -13.58 1.76
CA ARG A 373 28.18 -13.73 0.39
C ARG A 373 29.69 -13.98 0.38
N CYS A 374 30.12 -14.76 -0.61
CA CYS A 374 31.52 -15.06 -0.86
C CYS A 374 31.88 -14.61 -2.28
N ILE A 375 32.76 -13.62 -2.41
CA ILE A 375 33.19 -13.12 -3.72
C ILE A 375 34.32 -14.01 -4.25
N ILE A 376 34.05 -14.65 -5.37
CA ILE A 376 34.96 -15.48 -6.13
C ILE A 376 35.64 -14.60 -7.17
N ARG A 377 36.95 -14.43 -7.05
CA ARG A 377 37.76 -13.54 -7.90
C ARG A 377 38.36 -14.33 -9.06
N MET A 378 38.05 -13.94 -10.30
CA MET A 378 38.65 -14.56 -11.49
C MET A 378 40.13 -14.19 -11.57
N ALA A 379 41.00 -15.19 -11.75
CA ALA A 379 42.42 -15.06 -11.48
C ALA A 379 43.27 -15.14 -12.77
N ALA A 380 43.99 -14.10 -13.17
CA ALA A 380 44.03 -12.73 -12.67
C ALA A 380 44.65 -11.80 -13.74
N VAL A 381 44.47 -10.47 -13.63
CA VAL A 381 45.53 -9.56 -14.06
C VAL A 381 46.58 -9.58 -12.94
N ALA A 382 47.80 -9.99 -13.25
CA ALA A 382 48.81 -10.29 -12.23
C ALA A 382 49.34 -9.01 -11.55
N TRP A 383 48.83 -8.71 -10.35
CA TRP A 383 49.52 -7.82 -9.40
C TRP A 383 50.29 -8.68 -8.39
N GLU A 384 51.56 -8.96 -8.70
CA GLU A 384 52.50 -9.45 -7.70
C GLU A 384 52.86 -8.30 -6.76
N ALA A 385 52.52 -8.42 -5.47
CA ALA A 385 52.83 -7.42 -4.46
C ALA A 385 54.36 -7.26 -4.32
N GLY A 386 54.92 -6.23 -4.97
CA GLY A 386 56.35 -5.93 -4.98
C GLY A 386 56.96 -5.70 -6.38
N LYS A 387 56.22 -5.93 -7.48
CA LYS A 387 56.67 -5.57 -8.84
C LYS A 387 55.86 -4.39 -9.41
N PRO A 388 56.48 -3.45 -10.15
CA PRO A 388 55.74 -2.45 -10.92
C PRO A 388 54.91 -3.10 -12.02
N LEU A 389 53.78 -2.49 -12.37
CA LEU A 389 52.99 -2.85 -13.55
C LEU A 389 53.76 -2.47 -14.82
N VAL A 390 54.39 -3.44 -15.48
CA VAL A 390 54.99 -3.22 -16.81
C VAL A 390 53.87 -3.35 -17.85
N ILE A 391 53.58 -2.24 -18.54
CA ILE A 391 52.72 -2.26 -19.72
C ILE A 391 53.63 -2.54 -20.91
N GLU A 392 53.72 -3.80 -21.30
CA GLU A 392 54.35 -4.17 -22.57
C GLU A 392 53.34 -3.92 -23.71
N GLU A 393 53.76 -3.08 -24.65
CA GLU A 393 53.05 -2.62 -25.85
C GLU A 393 51.77 -1.78 -25.65
N VAL A 394 51.85 -0.52 -26.13
CA VAL A 394 50.69 0.32 -26.46
C VAL A 394 50.82 0.64 -27.95
N GLU A 395 49.90 0.16 -28.78
CA GLU A 395 49.82 0.58 -30.19
C GLU A 395 49.40 2.05 -30.26
N VAL A 396 50.33 2.93 -30.63
CA VAL A 396 50.07 4.36 -30.81
C VAL A 396 49.70 4.63 -32.27
N ALA A 397 48.45 5.07 -32.51
CA ALA A 397 48.00 5.51 -33.82
C ALA A 397 48.76 6.78 -34.30
N PRO A 398 48.86 7.03 -35.62
CA PRO A 398 49.70 8.11 -36.16
C PRO A 398 49.37 9.51 -35.58
N PRO A 399 50.38 10.33 -35.23
CA PRO A 399 50.17 11.49 -34.36
C PRO A 399 49.84 12.79 -35.11
N GLU A 400 48.56 13.18 -35.13
CA GLU A 400 48.18 14.60 -35.26
C GLU A 400 47.26 15.06 -34.11
N LYS A 401 47.88 15.73 -33.13
CA LYS A 401 47.27 16.50 -32.02
C LYS A 401 46.31 15.75 -31.07
N MET A 402 46.87 15.15 -30.01
CA MET A 402 46.19 15.03 -28.71
C MET A 402 47.17 15.19 -27.53
N GLU A 403 46.67 15.69 -26.39
CA GLU A 403 47.36 15.56 -25.10
C GLU A 403 47.39 14.10 -24.66
N VAL A 404 48.51 13.64 -24.12
CA VAL A 404 48.59 12.35 -23.42
C VAL A 404 48.53 12.61 -21.92
N ARG A 405 47.44 12.17 -21.27
CA ARG A 405 47.26 12.24 -19.81
C ARG A 405 47.35 10.84 -19.21
N ILE A 406 48.42 10.57 -18.44
CA ILE A 406 48.62 9.29 -17.75
C ILE A 406 48.30 9.48 -16.26
N LYS A 407 47.40 8.66 -15.72
CA LYS A 407 47.20 8.48 -14.27
C LYS A 407 47.74 7.12 -13.85
N ILE A 408 48.57 7.09 -12.81
CA ILE A 408 49.03 5.86 -12.15
C ILE A 408 48.60 5.95 -10.70
N LEU A 409 47.93 4.91 -10.19
CA LEU A 409 47.65 4.76 -8.75
C LEU A 409 48.77 3.94 -8.11
N PHE A 410 49.16 4.34 -6.90
CA PHE A 410 49.87 3.48 -5.95
C PHE A 410 49.03 3.34 -4.68
N THR A 411 48.99 2.13 -4.13
CA THR A 411 48.37 1.82 -2.84
C THR A 411 49.39 1.17 -1.92
N SER A 412 49.80 1.86 -0.86
CA SER A 412 50.61 1.28 0.22
C SER A 412 49.74 0.49 1.20
N LEU A 413 50.29 -0.59 1.77
CA LEU A 413 49.56 -1.56 2.59
C LEU A 413 49.20 -1.10 4.03
N CYS A 414 49.31 0.19 4.33
CA CYS A 414 49.01 0.75 5.64
C CYS A 414 48.46 2.18 5.55
N HIS A 415 47.25 2.36 6.10
CA HIS A 415 46.47 3.60 6.22
C HIS A 415 46.05 4.32 4.93
N THR A 416 45.00 5.13 5.07
CA THR A 416 44.22 5.75 3.99
C THR A 416 44.68 7.17 3.71
N ASP A 417 45.48 7.36 2.67
CA ASP A 417 45.65 8.63 1.96
C ASP A 417 45.90 8.34 0.48
N VAL A 418 45.36 9.17 -0.41
CA VAL A 418 45.57 9.08 -1.88
C VAL A 418 46.22 10.37 -2.35
N TYR A 419 47.47 10.26 -2.81
CA TYR A 419 48.22 11.39 -3.35
C TYR A 419 48.02 11.50 -4.86
N PHE A 420 47.64 12.69 -5.33
CA PHE A 420 47.61 13.03 -6.74
C PHE A 420 48.90 13.74 -7.14
N TRP A 421 49.40 13.45 -8.34
CA TRP A 421 50.53 14.17 -8.93
C TRP A 421 50.24 14.43 -10.41
N GLU A 422 50.54 15.65 -10.86
CA GLU A 422 50.43 16.06 -12.25
C GLU A 422 51.75 16.70 -12.67
N ALA A 423 52.34 16.22 -13.77
CA ALA A 423 53.56 16.77 -14.34
C ALA A 423 53.29 17.28 -15.76
N LYS A 424 53.68 18.52 -16.02
CA LYS A 424 53.67 19.16 -17.34
C LYS A 424 55.08 19.61 -17.68
N GLY A 425 55.67 19.02 -18.71
CA GLY A 425 57.05 19.30 -19.14
C GLY A 425 57.70 18.10 -19.81
N GLN A 426 58.71 18.33 -20.67
CA GLN A 426 59.30 17.30 -21.52
C GLN A 426 60.34 16.39 -20.84
N ASN A 427 60.62 16.55 -19.54
CA ASN A 427 61.53 15.67 -18.78
C ASN A 427 61.22 15.70 -17.26
N PRO A 428 60.75 14.60 -16.64
CA PRO A 428 60.61 14.48 -15.19
C PRO A 428 61.88 13.90 -14.53
N VAL A 429 62.25 14.40 -13.35
CA VAL A 429 63.32 13.86 -12.50
C VAL A 429 62.72 13.34 -11.20
N PHE A 430 63.01 12.09 -10.81
CA PHE A 430 62.47 11.46 -9.61
C PHE A 430 63.32 11.74 -8.34
N PRO A 431 62.72 12.27 -7.26
CA PRO A 431 63.36 12.33 -5.93
C PRO A 431 63.34 10.96 -5.21
N ARG A 432 64.32 10.72 -4.33
CA ARG A 432 64.36 9.56 -3.43
C ARG A 432 63.38 9.73 -2.25
N ILE A 433 62.78 8.61 -1.82
CA ILE A 433 62.06 8.50 -0.54
C ILE A 433 63.08 8.43 0.62
N LEU A 434 62.83 9.19 1.69
CA LEU A 434 63.52 9.09 2.98
C LEU A 434 62.56 9.40 4.13
N GLY A 435 62.62 8.58 5.19
CA GLY A 435 62.05 8.90 6.51
C GLY A 435 60.56 8.60 6.71
N HIS A 436 60.23 8.07 7.88
CA HIS A 436 58.89 7.83 8.38
C HIS A 436 58.85 8.29 9.84
N GLU A 437 57.92 9.18 10.20
CA GLU A 437 57.49 9.40 11.59
C GLU A 437 56.10 10.06 11.61
N ALA A 438 55.45 10.11 12.78
CA ALA A 438 53.99 10.11 12.86
C ALA A 438 53.34 11.30 13.59
N GLY A 439 52.15 11.68 13.11
CA GLY A 439 51.10 12.28 13.94
C GLY A 439 50.82 13.79 13.76
N GLY A 440 49.54 14.12 13.62
CA GLY A 440 48.98 15.40 14.10
C GLY A 440 48.78 16.53 13.09
N VAL A 441 47.58 16.58 12.50
CA VAL A 441 46.85 17.80 12.05
C VAL A 441 47.59 18.79 11.12
N ARG A 442 47.11 18.90 9.87
CA ARG A 442 47.27 20.11 9.05
C ARG A 442 45.97 20.90 8.99
N CYS A 443 46.06 22.23 9.03
CA CYS A 443 45.11 23.10 8.34
C CYS A 443 45.85 23.74 7.16
N TYR A 444 45.18 23.88 6.02
CA TYR A 444 45.71 24.56 4.85
C TYR A 444 44.94 25.85 4.61
N PHE A 445 45.67 26.90 4.26
CA PHE A 445 45.24 27.86 3.25
C PHE A 445 46.34 27.91 2.20
N GLU A 446 45.93 28.08 0.95
CA GLU A 446 46.80 28.14 -0.21
C GLU A 446 46.60 29.51 -0.88
N CYS A 447 47.67 30.10 -1.38
CA CYS A 447 47.64 31.31 -2.18
C CYS A 447 48.61 31.12 -3.34
N CYS A 448 48.16 31.43 -4.56
CA CYS A 448 49.03 31.38 -5.73
C CYS A 448 49.94 32.61 -5.76
N GLU A 449 51.21 32.39 -6.12
CA GLU A 449 52.18 33.46 -6.36
C GLU A 449 52.09 33.96 -7.81
N THR A 450 52.59 35.18 -8.05
CA THR A 450 53.40 35.46 -9.26
C THR A 450 54.31 36.67 -9.03
N GLU A 451 55.59 36.37 -8.84
CA GLU A 451 56.71 36.84 -9.70
C GLU A 451 56.97 38.35 -9.94
N GLU A 452 57.19 39.16 -8.89
CA GLU A 452 58.14 40.30 -8.98
C GLU A 452 58.92 40.54 -7.66
N GLY A 453 60.26 40.41 -7.71
CA GLY A 453 61.18 40.99 -6.71
C GLY A 453 61.50 40.13 -5.45
N PRO A 454 62.76 40.08 -4.94
CA PRO A 454 63.14 39.09 -3.91
C PRO A 454 63.81 39.63 -2.61
N ILE A 455 63.99 38.70 -1.65
CA ILE A 455 64.86 38.73 -0.45
C ILE A 455 64.31 39.46 0.80
N GLY A 456 64.08 38.71 1.90
CA GLY A 456 63.78 39.27 3.24
C GLY A 456 63.32 38.24 4.27
N CYS A 457 64.23 37.48 4.89
CA CYS A 457 63.90 36.36 5.80
C CYS A 457 63.87 36.71 7.30
N TYR A 458 63.24 35.82 8.09
CA TYR A 458 63.56 35.38 9.49
C TYR A 458 62.51 35.53 10.64
N PHE A 459 61.82 34.40 10.91
CA PHE A 459 61.61 33.71 12.23
C PHE A 459 60.75 34.25 13.41
N TRP A 460 59.78 33.39 13.83
CA TRP A 460 59.27 33.12 15.22
C TRP A 460 58.48 34.25 15.95
N THR A 461 57.61 34.02 16.96
CA THR A 461 57.43 32.91 17.93
C THR A 461 55.96 32.46 18.21
N ARG A 462 55.83 31.28 18.84
CA ARG A 462 54.69 30.67 19.56
C ARG A 462 53.73 31.55 20.41
N SER A 463 52.49 31.03 20.54
CA SER A 463 51.67 30.77 21.76
C SER A 463 50.64 31.76 22.34
N CYS A 464 49.51 31.14 22.77
CA CYS A 464 48.52 31.45 23.83
C CYS A 464 47.72 32.79 23.81
N GLY A 465 46.59 32.81 24.55
CA GLY A 465 46.00 34.07 25.06
C GLY A 465 44.67 34.58 24.46
N THR A 466 43.55 33.97 24.85
CA THR A 466 42.24 34.61 25.20
C THR A 466 41.78 35.99 24.63
N CYS A 467 40.59 35.96 24.00
CA CYS A 467 39.42 36.86 24.21
C CYS A 467 39.23 38.24 23.51
N ALA A 468 38.01 38.42 22.96
CA ALA A 468 37.21 39.66 22.81
C ALA A 468 37.69 40.74 21.78
N LYS A 469 36.88 41.66 21.20
CA LYS A 469 35.42 41.98 21.05
C LYS A 469 35.31 43.09 19.94
N LYS A 470 34.18 43.58 19.39
CA LYS A 470 32.85 43.03 18.99
C LYS A 470 31.96 44.13 18.30
N PHE A 471 31.97 44.22 16.96
CA PHE A 471 30.90 44.63 16.00
C PHE A 471 30.36 46.08 15.78
N GLY A 472 30.03 46.36 14.49
CA GLY A 472 29.16 47.41 13.91
C GLY A 472 29.62 47.88 12.51
N VAL A 473 28.84 48.36 11.50
CA VAL A 473 27.37 48.55 11.27
C VAL A 473 27.08 48.49 9.71
N THR A 474 25.85 48.75 9.24
CA THR A 474 25.24 48.74 7.86
C THR A 474 25.84 49.73 6.81
N GLU A 475 25.70 49.64 5.46
CA GLU A 475 25.23 48.62 4.46
C GLU A 475 25.85 48.91 3.03
N PHE A 476 25.34 48.80 1.78
CA PHE A 476 23.98 48.67 1.13
C PHE A 476 24.03 48.23 -0.37
N VAL A 477 22.84 48.11 -1.02
CA VAL A 477 22.47 47.96 -2.48
C VAL A 477 23.63 47.71 -3.51
N ASN A 478 23.91 46.51 -4.05
CA ASN A 478 23.15 45.54 -4.89
C ASN A 478 23.02 45.97 -6.40
N PRO A 479 23.46 45.17 -7.43
CA PRO A 479 22.76 43.92 -7.78
C PRO A 479 23.58 42.70 -8.33
N LYS A 480 22.93 41.52 -8.24
CA LYS A 480 23.15 40.22 -8.94
C LYS A 480 24.17 39.20 -8.39
N ASP A 481 23.58 38.25 -7.66
CA ASP A 481 23.79 36.79 -7.67
C ASP A 481 25.10 36.14 -7.18
N HIS A 482 24.91 35.49 -6.02
CA HIS A 482 25.62 34.35 -5.42
C HIS A 482 27.04 34.53 -4.83
N THR A 483 27.10 34.24 -3.53
CA THR A 483 28.26 34.03 -2.63
C THR A 483 29.04 35.28 -2.14
N LYS A 484 29.29 35.29 -0.82
CA LYS A 484 29.95 36.30 0.06
C LYS A 484 31.49 36.14 0.05
N PRO A 485 32.36 37.07 0.55
CA PRO A 485 32.17 37.95 1.72
C PRO A 485 32.78 39.40 1.64
N VAL A 486 33.34 39.93 2.74
CA VAL A 486 33.39 41.37 3.15
C VAL A 486 34.80 41.80 3.62
N GLN A 487 35.20 43.08 3.40
CA GLN A 487 35.96 43.97 4.32
C GLN A 487 36.36 45.33 3.66
N GLU A 488 36.80 46.40 4.35
CA GLU A 488 36.25 47.19 5.50
C GLU A 488 37.08 48.49 5.69
N VAL A 489 36.47 49.65 6.01
CA VAL A 489 37.16 50.97 6.18
C VAL A 489 36.52 51.83 7.31
N ILE A 490 37.17 52.92 7.76
CA ILE A 490 37.19 53.36 9.18
C ILE A 490 37.13 54.91 9.42
N ALA A 491 36.52 55.30 10.56
CA ALA A 491 36.60 56.58 11.34
C ALA A 491 35.92 57.88 10.82
N GLY A 492 35.52 58.84 11.69
CA GLY A 492 35.39 58.80 13.17
C GLY A 492 35.31 60.20 13.89
N MET A 493 35.08 60.16 15.22
CA MET A 493 35.19 61.26 16.25
C MET A 493 34.10 62.36 16.25
N THR A 494 33.62 62.96 17.37
CA THR A 494 33.74 62.83 18.87
C THR A 494 32.58 63.67 19.51
N ASN A 495 32.22 63.78 20.82
CA ASN A 495 32.65 63.33 22.17
C ASN A 495 31.42 63.49 23.14
N GLY A 496 31.39 63.15 24.44
CA GLY A 496 32.36 62.45 25.32
C GLY A 496 32.42 62.92 26.79
N GLY A 497 31.49 62.51 27.68
CA GLY A 497 31.55 62.70 29.16
C GLY A 497 30.18 62.77 29.86
N VAL A 498 29.98 62.41 31.15
CA VAL A 498 30.90 62.00 32.25
C VAL A 498 30.18 61.03 33.25
N ASP A 499 30.76 59.85 33.51
CA ASP A 499 31.11 59.22 34.83
C ASP A 499 30.17 59.43 36.08
N ARG A 500 29.77 58.48 36.96
CA ARG A 500 30.41 57.25 37.52
C ARG A 500 29.47 56.16 38.13
N SER A 501 30.06 54.96 38.30
CA SER A 501 29.80 53.81 39.24
C SER A 501 29.04 54.06 40.56
N VAL A 502 28.45 53.07 41.28
CA VAL A 502 28.63 51.59 41.43
C VAL A 502 27.21 50.94 41.62
N GLU A 503 26.87 49.64 41.69
CA GLU A 503 27.46 48.28 41.83
C GLU A 503 26.48 47.28 41.07
N CYS A 504 26.66 45.99 40.70
CA CYS A 504 27.22 44.74 41.28
C CYS A 504 26.44 44.16 42.49
N THR A 505 26.15 42.85 42.65
CA THR A 505 26.43 41.63 41.83
C THR A 505 25.17 40.74 41.61
N GLY A 506 25.09 40.03 40.47
CA GLY A 506 24.05 39.01 40.21
C GLY A 506 23.87 38.67 38.72
N HIS A 507 24.48 37.58 38.24
CA HIS A 507 24.49 37.15 36.83
C HIS A 507 23.09 36.68 36.32
N ILE A 508 22.52 37.01 35.13
CA ILE A 508 22.99 37.48 33.79
C ILE A 508 23.75 36.38 33.01
N ASP A 509 23.43 35.97 31.78
CA ASP A 509 22.84 36.63 30.57
C ASP A 509 22.05 35.57 29.71
N ALA A 510 21.38 35.78 28.56
CA ALA A 510 21.13 36.92 27.65
C ALA A 510 19.82 36.66 26.84
N MET A 511 18.93 37.65 26.59
CA MET A 511 18.78 38.49 25.37
C MET A 511 18.32 37.77 24.07
N ILE A 512 17.48 38.36 23.19
CA ILE A 512 17.05 39.77 23.02
C ILE A 512 15.57 39.87 22.54
N SER A 513 14.93 41.02 22.72
CA SER A 513 13.78 41.49 21.94
C SER A 513 13.88 43.00 21.74
N ALA A 514 13.66 43.48 20.51
CA ALA A 514 13.39 44.89 20.22
C ALA A 514 12.82 45.05 18.79
N PHE A 515 11.68 45.74 18.69
CA PHE A 515 11.14 46.41 17.51
C PHE A 515 10.68 47.79 18.03
N GLU A 516 10.99 48.88 17.32
CA GLU A 516 10.71 50.24 17.84
C GLU A 516 9.37 50.82 17.34
N CYS A 517 8.92 51.88 18.03
CA CYS A 517 7.70 52.64 17.75
C CYS A 517 7.85 53.48 16.46
N VAL A 518 6.84 53.84 15.66
CA VAL A 518 5.45 54.32 15.93
C VAL A 518 5.40 55.75 16.50
N HIS A 519 5.06 56.70 15.62
CA HIS A 519 4.40 58.03 15.80
C HIS A 519 4.56 58.77 14.45
N ASP A 520 3.69 59.65 13.92
CA ASP A 520 2.25 59.95 14.02
C ASP A 520 1.90 60.57 12.63
N GLY A 521 0.67 60.69 12.13
CA GLY A 521 -0.67 60.37 12.60
C GLY A 521 -1.69 61.10 11.69
N TRP A 522 -2.91 60.58 11.56
CA TRP A 522 -4.06 61.20 10.84
C TRP A 522 -3.97 61.39 9.32
N GLY A 523 -4.36 60.34 8.58
CA GLY A 523 -4.89 60.44 7.22
C GLY A 523 -6.15 59.57 7.08
N VAL A 524 -7.16 60.03 6.33
CA VAL A 524 -8.44 59.32 6.15
C VAL A 524 -8.89 59.40 4.69
N ALA A 525 -9.11 58.26 4.03
CA ALA A 525 -10.26 57.98 3.15
C ALA A 525 -10.26 56.55 2.53
N VAL A 526 -11.47 56.07 2.19
CA VAL A 526 -11.83 54.97 1.25
C VAL A 526 -11.45 53.50 1.56
N LEU A 527 -12.45 52.77 2.07
CA LEU A 527 -12.96 51.43 1.67
C LEU A 527 -12.15 50.54 0.69
N VAL A 528 -12.01 49.24 1.04
CA VAL A 528 -12.68 48.05 0.42
C VAL A 528 -12.02 46.76 0.96
N GLY A 529 -12.77 45.66 1.13
CA GLY A 529 -12.17 44.31 1.13
C GLY A 529 -12.50 43.39 2.31
N VAL A 530 -13.24 42.33 2.02
CA VAL A 530 -13.67 41.21 2.88
C VAL A 530 -12.50 40.49 3.61
N PRO A 531 -12.60 40.21 4.94
CA PRO A 531 -11.73 39.26 5.63
C PRO A 531 -12.29 37.83 5.60
N HIS A 532 -11.43 36.81 5.70
CA HIS A 532 -11.83 35.40 5.74
C HIS A 532 -11.06 34.62 6.82
N LYS A 533 -11.83 34.10 7.81
CA LYS A 533 -11.49 33.07 8.81
C LYS A 533 -10.38 33.31 9.86
N ASP A 534 -10.64 32.64 10.99
CA ASP A 534 -9.72 32.11 12.02
C ASP A 534 -8.86 33.07 12.88
N ALA A 535 -9.47 33.54 13.97
CA ALA A 535 -8.78 33.80 15.23
C ALA A 535 -9.67 33.36 16.41
N VAL A 536 -9.17 32.46 17.27
CA VAL A 536 -9.89 31.93 18.44
C VAL A 536 -9.24 32.40 19.73
N PHE A 537 -10.02 32.92 20.68
CA PHE A 537 -9.62 33.05 22.08
C PHE A 537 -10.67 32.47 23.02
N LYS A 538 -10.22 31.65 23.97
CA LYS A 538 -11.02 31.15 25.10
C LYS A 538 -10.83 32.09 26.29
N THR A 539 -11.91 32.45 26.97
CA THR A 539 -11.97 32.43 28.45
C THR A 539 -13.42 32.43 28.92
N ASN A 540 -13.64 31.91 30.12
CA ASN A 540 -14.95 31.73 30.74
C ASN A 540 -15.11 32.76 31.87
N PRO A 541 -16.33 33.20 32.21
CA PRO A 541 -16.72 33.02 33.61
C PRO A 541 -18.14 32.44 33.80
N VAL A 542 -18.33 31.81 34.96
CA VAL A 542 -19.42 30.88 35.28
C VAL A 542 -20.40 31.46 36.29
N ASN A 543 -21.70 31.14 36.10
CA ASN A 543 -22.84 31.26 37.03
C ASN A 543 -23.19 32.65 37.60
N LEU A 544 -24.48 33.02 37.46
CA LEU A 544 -25.38 33.28 38.61
C LEU A 544 -26.81 33.64 38.12
N LEU A 545 -27.78 32.74 38.33
CA LEU A 545 -29.20 33.06 38.32
C LEU A 545 -29.89 32.32 39.48
N ASN A 546 -30.25 33.06 40.52
CA ASN A 546 -31.07 32.58 41.64
C ASN A 546 -32.55 32.86 41.38
N GLU A 547 -33.43 32.15 42.10
CA GLU A 547 -34.88 32.34 42.05
C GLU A 547 -35.39 33.69 42.64
N ARG A 548 -36.67 34.00 42.35
CA ARG A 548 -37.56 35.00 43.01
C ARG A 548 -37.25 36.46 42.61
N THR A 549 -38.21 37.33 42.27
CA THR A 549 -39.54 37.50 42.90
C THR A 549 -40.59 38.20 41.98
N LEU A 550 -41.70 37.50 41.71
CA LEU A 550 -43.10 37.96 41.70
C LEU A 550 -43.48 39.47 41.54
N LYS A 551 -44.21 39.80 40.45
CA LYS A 551 -45.49 40.58 40.33
C LYS A 551 -45.52 41.60 39.17
N GLY A 552 -46.60 41.57 38.38
CA GLY A 552 -46.92 42.58 37.35
C GLY A 552 -48.18 42.22 36.56
N THR A 553 -49.36 42.64 37.03
CA THR A 553 -50.68 42.32 36.44
C THR A 553 -50.93 42.98 35.08
N PHE A 554 -51.54 42.22 34.15
CA PHE A 554 -52.56 42.74 33.23
C PHE A 554 -53.68 41.70 33.07
N PHE A 555 -54.94 42.18 33.04
CA PHE A 555 -56.14 41.35 32.83
C PHE A 555 -56.66 41.55 31.41
N GLY A 556 -57.04 40.45 30.74
CA GLY A 556 -57.81 40.43 29.50
C GLY A 556 -58.82 39.29 29.56
N ASN A 557 -60.12 39.60 29.55
CA ASN A 557 -61.16 38.60 29.83
C ASN A 557 -61.54 37.79 28.59
N TYR A 558 -61.40 36.46 28.65
CA TYR A 558 -62.24 35.54 27.89
C TYR A 558 -62.66 34.36 28.78
N LYS A 559 -63.96 34.06 28.83
CA LYS A 559 -64.49 32.86 29.50
C LYS A 559 -64.62 31.73 28.48
N PRO A 560 -64.08 30.53 28.75
CA PRO A 560 -64.47 29.32 28.02
C PRO A 560 -65.96 29.01 28.22
N ARG A 561 -66.59 28.44 27.20
CA ARG A 561 -67.84 27.67 27.36
C ARG A 561 -67.53 26.30 27.97
N SER A 562 -68.52 25.67 28.59
CA SER A 562 -68.36 24.51 29.48
C SER A 562 -69.17 23.30 28.99
N ASP A 563 -68.99 22.95 27.71
CA ASP A 563 -69.85 22.01 27.00
C ASP A 563 -69.10 21.32 25.83
N LEU A 564 -68.08 20.49 26.15
CA LEU A 564 -67.39 19.57 25.23
C LEU A 564 -66.81 18.35 26.00
N PRO A 565 -67.16 17.09 25.65
CA PRO A 565 -66.73 15.92 26.44
C PRO A 565 -65.29 15.46 26.17
N SER A 566 -64.48 15.34 27.24
CA SER A 566 -63.54 14.24 27.55
C SER A 566 -62.86 13.43 26.42
N VAL A 567 -62.30 14.08 25.38
CA VAL A 567 -61.38 13.43 24.42
C VAL A 567 -59.91 13.74 24.76
N VAL A 568 -59.61 14.96 25.20
CA VAL A 568 -58.23 15.45 25.42
C VAL A 568 -57.52 14.75 26.60
N GLU A 569 -58.24 14.40 27.67
CA GLU A 569 -57.67 13.71 28.85
C GLU A 569 -57.11 12.32 28.54
N LYS A 570 -57.53 11.70 27.43
CA LYS A 570 -56.99 10.40 26.98
C LYS A 570 -55.71 10.52 26.14
N TYR A 571 -55.37 11.73 25.69
CA TYR A 571 -54.13 12.02 24.95
C TYR A 571 -53.05 12.65 25.84
N MET A 572 -53.43 13.49 26.81
CA MET A 572 -52.51 14.23 27.70
C MET A 572 -51.77 13.38 28.76
N ASN A 573 -51.84 12.04 28.72
CA ASN A 573 -51.30 11.15 29.75
C ASN A 573 -50.45 9.98 29.21
N LYS A 574 -49.90 10.10 27.99
CA LYS A 574 -48.88 9.18 27.46
C LYS A 574 -47.48 9.50 28.04
N ASN A 575 -47.22 9.01 29.26
CA ASN A 575 -45.87 8.75 29.77
C ASN A 575 -45.71 7.23 29.97
N VAL A 576 -45.80 6.51 28.86
CA VAL A 576 -45.71 5.04 28.78
C VAL A 576 -44.98 4.71 27.48
N ASP A 577 -44.12 3.68 27.51
CA ASP A 577 -43.30 3.25 26.39
C ASP A 577 -44.11 3.07 25.11
N GLU A 578 -43.68 3.71 24.03
CA GLU A 578 -44.40 3.65 22.76
C GLU A 578 -44.05 2.37 22.01
N CYS A 579 -45.08 1.54 21.80
CA CYS A 579 -45.00 0.37 20.94
C CYS A 579 -45.06 0.76 19.46
N TRP A 580 -44.29 0.06 18.63
CA TRP A 580 -44.24 0.25 17.19
C TRP A 580 -44.24 -1.08 16.43
N SER A 581 -44.90 -1.10 15.28
CA SER A 581 -44.98 -2.26 14.39
C SER A 581 -43.60 -2.76 13.96
N THR A 582 -43.30 -4.00 14.30
CA THR A 582 -41.94 -4.57 14.25
C THR A 582 -41.98 -6.05 13.85
N ALA A 583 -41.12 -6.48 12.92
CA ALA A 583 -41.10 -7.85 12.42
C ALA A 583 -40.08 -8.69 13.21
N VAL A 584 -40.59 -9.45 14.19
CA VAL A 584 -39.81 -10.26 15.12
C VAL A 584 -39.57 -11.66 14.55
N ALA A 585 -38.30 -12.06 14.48
CA ALA A 585 -37.92 -13.46 14.33
C ALA A 585 -37.95 -14.13 15.71
N TRP A 586 -39.00 -14.92 15.99
CA TRP A 586 -39.12 -15.66 17.26
C TRP A 586 -38.25 -16.93 17.31
N GLU A 587 -38.05 -17.58 16.16
CA GLU A 587 -37.33 -18.84 16.00
C GLU A 587 -36.64 -18.89 14.63
N ALA A 588 -35.60 -19.72 14.49
CA ALA A 588 -34.92 -19.93 13.21
C ALA A 588 -35.85 -20.56 12.15
N GLY A 589 -35.84 -20.00 10.94
CA GLY A 589 -36.60 -20.51 9.79
C GLY A 589 -38.14 -20.44 9.93
N LYS A 590 -38.68 -19.75 10.94
CA LYS A 590 -40.12 -19.50 11.07
C LYS A 590 -40.49 -18.13 10.49
N PRO A 591 -41.65 -17.97 9.82
CA PRO A 591 -42.10 -16.67 9.34
C PRO A 591 -42.02 -15.59 10.43
N LEU A 592 -41.56 -14.39 10.06
CA LEU A 592 -41.51 -13.24 10.96
C LEU A 592 -42.93 -12.86 11.38
N VAL A 593 -43.12 -12.60 12.67
CA VAL A 593 -44.39 -12.12 13.21
C VAL A 593 -44.31 -10.60 13.36
N ILE A 594 -45.33 -9.88 12.90
CA ILE A 594 -45.42 -8.45 13.13
C ILE A 594 -46.07 -8.25 14.50
N GLU A 595 -45.29 -7.69 15.41
CA GLU A 595 -45.61 -7.44 16.81
C GLU A 595 -45.57 -5.93 17.07
N GLU A 596 -46.28 -5.48 18.11
CA GLU A 596 -46.15 -4.13 18.65
C GLU A 596 -45.08 -4.12 19.75
N VAL A 597 -43.91 -3.54 19.45
CA VAL A 597 -42.70 -3.63 20.27
C VAL A 597 -42.36 -2.29 20.90
N GLU A 598 -42.15 -2.26 22.21
CA GLU A 598 -41.67 -1.12 22.99
C GLU A 598 -40.28 -0.69 22.48
N VAL A 599 -40.12 0.55 21.98
CA VAL A 599 -38.81 1.08 21.53
C VAL A 599 -38.31 2.16 22.48
N ALA A 600 -37.41 1.77 23.37
CA ALA A 600 -36.80 2.64 24.38
C ALA A 600 -36.13 3.90 23.77
N PRO A 601 -36.06 5.02 24.50
CA PRO A 601 -35.33 6.21 24.05
C PRO A 601 -33.83 5.93 23.91
N PRO A 602 -33.10 6.72 23.09
CA PRO A 602 -31.66 6.54 22.90
C PRO A 602 -30.86 6.96 24.14
N GLU A 603 -29.97 6.10 24.62
CA GLU A 603 -29.00 6.44 25.68
C GLU A 603 -27.74 7.10 25.09
N LYS A 604 -26.67 7.21 25.89
CA LYS A 604 -25.42 7.89 25.54
C LYS A 604 -24.81 7.39 24.22
N MET A 605 -24.48 8.32 23.32
CA MET A 605 -23.97 8.08 21.96
C MET A 605 -24.91 7.26 21.06
N GLU A 606 -26.20 7.18 21.39
CA GLU A 606 -27.21 6.49 20.59
C GLU A 606 -28.17 7.48 19.92
N VAL A 607 -28.83 7.01 18.87
CA VAL A 607 -29.76 7.78 18.04
C VAL A 607 -30.95 6.91 17.72
N ARG A 608 -32.17 7.41 17.96
CA ARG A 608 -33.42 6.73 17.58
C ARG A 608 -33.90 7.29 16.25
N ILE A 609 -34.20 6.39 15.32
CA ILE A 609 -34.42 6.67 13.90
C ILE A 609 -35.78 6.14 13.52
N LYS A 610 -36.60 6.97 12.88
CA LYS A 610 -37.80 6.53 12.17
C LYS A 610 -37.38 5.94 10.82
N ILE A 611 -37.52 4.62 10.67
CA ILE A 611 -37.28 3.95 9.39
C ILE A 611 -38.48 4.21 8.48
N LEU A 612 -38.23 4.61 7.24
CA LEU A 612 -39.28 4.79 6.23
C LEU A 612 -39.22 3.66 5.19
N PHE A 613 -38.00 3.23 4.85
CA PHE A 613 -37.72 2.17 3.90
C PHE A 613 -36.60 1.28 4.42
N THR A 614 -36.84 -0.03 4.42
CA THR A 614 -35.81 -1.04 4.63
C THR A 614 -35.71 -1.93 3.40
N SER A 615 -34.59 -2.62 3.24
CA SER A 615 -34.35 -3.65 2.25
C SER A 615 -33.85 -4.90 2.97
N LEU A 616 -33.95 -6.06 2.33
CA LEU A 616 -33.29 -7.29 2.79
C LEU A 616 -32.29 -7.80 1.77
N CYS A 617 -31.31 -8.57 2.25
CA CYS A 617 -30.47 -9.39 1.40
C CYS A 617 -30.24 -10.79 1.96
N HIS A 618 -29.39 -11.58 1.31
CA HIS A 618 -29.08 -12.95 1.71
C HIS A 618 -28.50 -13.05 3.14
N THR A 619 -27.90 -11.98 3.67
CA THR A 619 -27.44 -11.93 5.07
C THR A 619 -28.60 -12.10 6.05
N ASP A 620 -29.71 -11.36 5.86
CA ASP A 620 -30.87 -11.46 6.77
C ASP A 620 -31.48 -12.87 6.71
N VAL A 621 -31.58 -13.45 5.50
CA VAL A 621 -32.05 -14.83 5.28
C VAL A 621 -31.13 -15.85 5.95
N TYR A 622 -29.80 -15.70 5.81
CA TYR A 622 -28.82 -16.62 6.38
C TYR A 622 -28.86 -16.66 7.91
N PHE A 623 -29.00 -15.51 8.55
CA PHE A 623 -29.20 -15.41 10.00
C PHE A 623 -30.58 -15.88 10.46
N TRP A 624 -31.62 -15.64 9.66
CA TRP A 624 -32.97 -16.14 9.91
C TRP A 624 -33.04 -17.66 9.86
N GLU A 625 -32.40 -18.32 8.88
CA GLU A 625 -32.34 -19.79 8.78
C GLU A 625 -31.35 -20.44 9.76
N ALA A 626 -30.53 -19.66 10.48
CA ALA A 626 -29.47 -20.11 11.37
C ALA A 626 -28.48 -21.13 10.73
N LYS A 627 -28.18 -20.99 9.44
CA LYS A 627 -27.41 -21.99 8.67
C LYS A 627 -25.92 -22.07 9.06
N GLY A 628 -25.60 -22.91 10.04
CA GLY A 628 -24.23 -23.18 10.48
C GLY A 628 -23.71 -22.22 11.57
N GLN A 629 -24.61 -21.39 12.11
CA GLN A 629 -24.38 -20.44 13.20
C GLN A 629 -25.45 -20.63 14.29
N ASN A 630 -25.20 -20.09 15.49
CA ASN A 630 -26.13 -20.16 16.63
C ASN A 630 -26.65 -18.75 17.01
N PRO A 631 -27.41 -18.05 16.15
CA PRO A 631 -27.94 -16.72 16.46
C PRO A 631 -28.94 -16.76 17.62
N VAL A 632 -28.94 -15.68 18.41
CA VAL A 632 -29.84 -15.52 19.56
C VAL A 632 -31.22 -15.03 19.09
N PHE A 633 -32.29 -15.60 19.64
CA PHE A 633 -33.69 -15.24 19.40
C PHE A 633 -34.44 -15.00 20.74
N PRO A 634 -35.55 -14.25 20.76
CA PRO A 634 -36.16 -13.53 19.65
C PRO A 634 -35.32 -12.33 19.19
N ARG A 635 -35.31 -12.00 17.90
CA ARG A 635 -34.53 -10.87 17.36
C ARG A 635 -35.22 -10.11 16.24
N ILE A 636 -34.83 -8.86 16.05
CA ILE A 636 -35.27 -8.02 14.93
C ILE A 636 -34.13 -7.97 13.92
N LEU A 637 -34.40 -8.36 12.68
CA LEU A 637 -33.43 -8.43 11.58
C LEU A 637 -33.38 -7.10 10.79
N GLY A 638 -32.69 -7.09 9.64
CA GLY A 638 -32.59 -5.96 8.74
C GLY A 638 -31.38 -5.06 9.00
N HIS A 639 -30.64 -4.75 7.94
CA HIS A 639 -29.42 -3.93 7.99
C HIS A 639 -29.21 -3.01 6.76
N GLU A 640 -30.17 -2.96 5.83
CA GLU A 640 -30.20 -2.05 4.68
C GLU A 640 -31.40 -1.11 4.83
N ALA A 641 -31.21 0.17 5.14
CA ALA A 641 -32.36 1.06 5.39
C ALA A 641 -32.07 2.54 5.15
N GLY A 642 -33.15 3.32 5.03
CA GLY A 642 -33.16 4.77 4.99
C GLY A 642 -34.25 5.32 5.92
N GLY A 643 -33.85 6.27 6.76
CA GLY A 643 -34.72 6.84 7.79
C GLY A 643 -34.37 8.27 8.15
N ILE A 644 -35.12 8.80 9.11
CA ILE A 644 -34.97 10.16 9.64
C ILE A 644 -34.73 10.06 11.14
N VAL A 645 -33.75 10.79 11.65
CA VAL A 645 -33.49 10.89 13.09
C VAL A 645 -34.70 11.50 13.79
N GLU A 646 -35.21 10.82 14.81
CA GLU A 646 -36.31 11.30 15.65
C GLU A 646 -35.76 11.90 16.96
N SER A 647 -34.82 11.22 17.63
CA SER A 647 -34.19 11.71 18.84
C SER A 647 -32.73 11.24 18.96
N VAL A 648 -31.95 11.94 19.77
CA VAL A 648 -30.52 11.69 20.01
C VAL A 648 -30.23 11.67 21.50
N GLY A 649 -29.38 10.76 21.95
CA GLY A 649 -28.98 10.64 23.35
C GLY A 649 -27.73 11.45 23.71
N GLU A 650 -27.29 11.35 24.96
CA GLU A 650 -26.19 12.15 25.51
C GLU A 650 -24.89 12.03 24.68
N GLY A 651 -24.25 13.14 24.36
CA GLY A 651 -22.96 13.18 23.65
C GLY A 651 -23.04 13.14 22.13
N VAL A 652 -24.21 12.83 21.55
CA VAL A 652 -24.43 13.01 20.11
C VAL A 652 -24.43 14.50 19.77
N THR A 653 -23.53 14.90 18.87
CA THR A 653 -23.28 16.31 18.50
C THR A 653 -23.26 16.55 16.99
N GLU A 654 -23.36 15.46 16.21
CA GLU A 654 -23.16 15.42 14.76
C GLU A 654 -24.40 14.96 13.98
N LEU A 655 -25.46 14.59 14.71
CA LEU A 655 -26.81 14.31 14.23
C LEU A 655 -27.83 15.05 15.11
N GLN A 656 -28.96 15.43 14.52
CA GLN A 656 -30.09 16.07 15.20
C GLN A 656 -31.43 15.54 14.64
N PRO A 657 -32.55 15.69 15.37
CA PRO A 657 -33.88 15.41 14.83
C PRO A 657 -34.12 16.05 13.46
N GLY A 658 -34.73 15.29 12.54
CA GLY A 658 -34.93 15.68 11.15
C GLY A 658 -33.78 15.35 10.18
N ASP A 659 -32.61 14.92 10.66
CA ASP A 659 -31.53 14.48 9.77
C ASP A 659 -31.87 13.18 9.04
N HIS A 660 -31.64 13.14 7.71
CA HIS A 660 -31.75 11.91 6.92
C HIS A 660 -30.49 11.06 7.10
N VAL A 661 -30.67 9.77 7.39
CA VAL A 661 -29.57 8.85 7.74
C VAL A 661 -29.73 7.47 7.11
N LEU A 662 -28.59 6.83 6.86
CA LEU A 662 -28.49 5.40 6.56
C LEU A 662 -27.78 4.69 7.75
N PRO A 663 -28.42 3.73 8.44
CA PRO A 663 -27.75 2.84 9.39
C PRO A 663 -26.88 1.81 8.64
N VAL A 664 -25.67 1.59 9.16
CA VAL A 664 -24.66 0.66 8.61
C VAL A 664 -24.28 -0.36 9.69
N PHE A 665 -24.15 -1.63 9.32
CA PHE A 665 -23.82 -2.76 10.22
C PHE A 665 -22.38 -2.76 10.77
N THR A 666 -21.58 -1.77 10.35
CA THR A 666 -20.26 -1.46 10.88
C THR A 666 -20.11 0.06 10.94
N GLY A 667 -19.34 0.57 11.89
CA GLY A 667 -19.26 2.00 12.16
C GLY A 667 -17.86 2.59 12.08
N GLU A 668 -17.79 3.89 12.34
CA GLU A 668 -16.62 4.76 12.34
C GLU A 668 -16.63 5.57 13.63
N CYS A 669 -15.82 5.19 14.63
CA CYS A 669 -15.76 5.92 15.91
C CYS A 669 -14.81 7.13 15.87
N ARG A 670 -14.06 7.31 14.79
CA ARG A 670 -13.05 8.37 14.56
C ARG A 670 -11.84 8.39 15.52
N GLU A 671 -11.93 7.73 16.67
CA GLU A 671 -10.89 7.74 17.71
C GLU A 671 -9.91 6.56 17.69
N CYS A 672 -10.30 5.41 17.14
CA CYS A 672 -9.47 4.20 17.14
C CYS A 672 -8.39 4.18 16.03
N ALA A 673 -7.46 3.22 16.09
CA ALA A 673 -6.32 3.16 15.18
C ALA A 673 -6.74 2.99 13.72
N HIS A 674 -7.67 2.06 13.43
CA HIS A 674 -8.22 1.89 12.08
C HIS A 674 -8.91 3.16 11.57
N CYS A 675 -9.75 3.80 12.38
CA CYS A 675 -10.44 5.03 11.98
C CYS A 675 -9.49 6.20 11.67
N LYS A 676 -8.37 6.29 12.40
CA LYS A 676 -7.32 7.30 12.19
C LYS A 676 -6.34 6.94 11.06
N SER A 677 -6.30 5.69 10.60
CA SER A 677 -5.54 5.26 9.43
C SER A 677 -6.24 5.69 8.14
N GLU A 678 -5.49 6.13 7.13
CA GLU A 678 -5.99 6.37 5.77
C GLU A 678 -6.09 5.08 4.93
N GLU A 679 -5.53 3.97 5.40
CA GLU A 679 -5.43 2.71 4.63
C GLU A 679 -6.54 1.70 4.96
N SER A 680 -7.37 1.96 5.97
CA SER A 680 -8.42 1.05 6.45
C SER A 680 -9.75 1.74 6.71
N ASN A 681 -10.86 1.04 6.47
CA ASN A 681 -12.19 1.51 6.85
C ASN A 681 -12.74 0.96 8.18
N MET A 682 -12.01 0.06 8.84
CA MET A 682 -12.52 -0.66 10.01
C MET A 682 -12.56 0.23 11.28
N CYS A 683 -13.10 -0.33 12.36
CA CYS A 683 -13.22 0.35 13.64
C CYS A 683 -13.23 -0.65 14.80
N ASP A 684 -12.35 -0.49 15.79
CA ASP A 684 -12.27 -1.39 16.95
C ASP A 684 -13.57 -1.46 17.76
N LEU A 685 -14.15 -0.29 18.06
CA LEU A 685 -15.38 -0.16 18.85
C LEU A 685 -16.65 -0.64 18.10
N LEU A 686 -16.69 -0.45 16.78
CA LEU A 686 -17.90 -0.53 15.95
C LEU A 686 -17.76 -1.52 14.78
N ARG A 687 -16.83 -2.49 14.90
CA ARG A 687 -16.75 -3.66 14.03
C ARG A 687 -18.08 -4.41 14.08
N ILE A 688 -18.43 -5.07 12.98
CA ILE A 688 -19.58 -5.97 12.96
C ILE A 688 -19.44 -7.01 14.09
N ASN A 689 -20.50 -7.20 14.87
CA ASN A 689 -20.61 -8.26 15.84
C ASN A 689 -22.02 -8.85 15.75
N THR A 690 -22.09 -10.12 15.38
CA THR A 690 -23.32 -10.86 15.03
C THR A 690 -24.07 -11.36 16.26
N ASP A 691 -23.33 -11.53 17.35
CA ASP A 691 -23.71 -12.30 18.54
C ASP A 691 -24.07 -11.37 19.71
N ARG A 692 -23.54 -10.13 19.71
CA ARG A 692 -23.77 -9.10 20.75
C ARG A 692 -25.26 -8.95 21.09
N GLY A 693 -26.12 -8.76 20.10
CA GLY A 693 -27.58 -8.63 20.30
C GLY A 693 -28.05 -7.42 21.12
N VAL A 694 -27.14 -6.57 21.61
CA VAL A 694 -27.40 -5.46 22.54
C VAL A 694 -26.61 -4.20 22.16
N MET A 695 -26.94 -3.08 22.80
CA MET A 695 -26.21 -1.82 22.72
C MET A 695 -24.87 -1.90 23.46
N ILE A 696 -23.92 -1.06 23.06
CA ILE A 696 -22.52 -1.18 23.49
C ILE A 696 -22.31 -0.64 24.92
N HIS A 697 -23.00 0.43 25.30
CA HIS A 697 -22.71 1.18 26.52
C HIS A 697 -23.26 0.53 27.80
N ASP A 698 -24.43 -0.09 27.75
CA ASP A 698 -25.11 -0.69 28.91
C ASP A 698 -25.33 -2.21 28.80
N GLN A 699 -25.00 -2.81 27.64
CA GLN A 699 -25.23 -4.21 27.29
C GLN A 699 -26.71 -4.65 27.38
N LYS A 700 -27.67 -3.75 27.13
CA LYS A 700 -29.11 -4.08 27.02
C LYS A 700 -29.64 -3.90 25.60
N SER A 701 -30.81 -4.48 25.33
CA SER A 701 -31.60 -4.10 24.15
C SER A 701 -32.33 -2.77 24.38
N ARG A 702 -32.82 -2.20 23.28
CA ARG A 702 -33.77 -1.07 23.25
C ARG A 702 -35.17 -1.49 22.80
N PHE A 703 -35.37 -2.80 22.58
CA PHE A 703 -36.62 -3.41 22.15
C PHE A 703 -37.15 -4.35 23.23
N SER A 704 -38.44 -4.24 23.57
CA SER A 704 -39.11 -5.20 24.44
C SER A 704 -40.58 -5.44 24.10
N ILE A 705 -41.11 -6.58 24.56
CA ILE A 705 -42.54 -6.90 24.58
C ILE A 705 -42.91 -7.28 26.00
N ASN A 706 -43.80 -6.53 26.63
CA ASN A 706 -44.19 -6.70 28.03
C ASN A 706 -42.96 -6.75 28.97
N GLY A 707 -41.98 -5.85 28.74
CA GLY A 707 -40.73 -5.81 29.50
C GLY A 707 -39.75 -6.98 29.28
N LYS A 708 -40.02 -7.91 28.35
CA LYS A 708 -39.04 -8.94 27.93
C LYS A 708 -38.22 -8.43 26.75
N PRO A 709 -36.87 -8.48 26.79
CA PRO A 709 -36.03 -7.94 25.73
C PRO A 709 -36.09 -8.78 24.45
N ILE A 710 -35.99 -8.11 23.30
CA ILE A 710 -35.80 -8.69 21.97
C ILE A 710 -34.42 -8.26 21.46
N PHE A 711 -33.63 -9.19 20.91
CA PHE A 711 -32.25 -8.90 20.54
C PHE A 711 -32.14 -8.09 19.24
N HIS A 712 -31.14 -7.22 19.19
CA HIS A 712 -30.72 -6.50 17.99
C HIS A 712 -30.07 -7.43 16.95
N PHE A 713 -30.02 -6.97 15.70
CA PHE A 713 -29.23 -7.56 14.62
C PHE A 713 -28.18 -6.57 14.12
N VAL A 714 -26.91 -6.98 14.21
CA VAL A 714 -25.68 -6.25 13.79
C VAL A 714 -25.62 -4.75 14.17
N GLY A 715 -26.36 -4.34 15.21
CA GLY A 715 -26.46 -2.95 15.66
C GLY A 715 -27.32 -2.03 14.77
N THR A 716 -28.24 -2.59 13.97
CA THR A 716 -29.08 -1.82 13.02
C THR A 716 -30.56 -2.15 13.13
N SER A 717 -30.95 -3.44 13.17
CA SER A 717 -32.29 -3.92 13.53
C SER A 717 -33.43 -3.23 12.76
N THR A 718 -33.30 -3.09 11.44
CA THR A 718 -34.10 -2.16 10.62
C THR A 718 -35.47 -2.68 10.17
N PHE A 719 -35.86 -3.91 10.53
CA PHE A 719 -37.22 -4.42 10.32
C PHE A 719 -38.19 -4.00 11.44
N SER A 720 -38.17 -2.70 11.76
CA SER A 720 -39.07 -2.00 12.69
C SER A 720 -39.30 -0.58 12.19
N GLU A 721 -40.46 0.03 12.48
CA GLU A 721 -40.69 1.45 12.18
C GLU A 721 -39.74 2.38 12.94
N TYR A 722 -39.22 1.97 14.10
CA TYR A 722 -38.19 2.70 14.84
C TYR A 722 -37.06 1.78 15.31
N THR A 723 -35.83 2.25 15.19
CA THR A 723 -34.65 1.53 15.71
C THR A 723 -33.70 2.49 16.44
N VAL A 724 -32.93 1.95 17.38
CA VAL A 724 -31.91 2.71 18.13
C VAL A 724 -30.53 2.19 17.74
N VAL A 725 -29.69 3.09 17.23
CA VAL A 725 -28.38 2.76 16.63
C VAL A 725 -27.31 3.65 17.25
N HIS A 726 -26.10 3.13 17.43
CA HIS A 726 -24.97 3.94 17.90
C HIS A 726 -24.62 5.01 16.85
N VAL A 727 -24.38 6.27 17.25
CA VAL A 727 -24.12 7.41 16.34
C VAL A 727 -22.99 7.12 15.34
N GLY A 728 -21.95 6.40 15.79
CA GLY A 728 -20.83 5.97 14.96
C GLY A 728 -21.19 4.95 13.86
N CYS A 729 -22.41 4.43 13.81
CA CYS A 729 -22.90 3.54 12.74
C CYS A 729 -23.87 4.24 11.77
N LEU A 730 -23.94 5.58 11.78
CA LEU A 730 -24.88 6.36 10.96
C LEU A 730 -24.18 7.31 9.98
N ALA A 731 -24.46 7.09 8.70
CA ALA A 731 -24.13 8.03 7.64
C ALA A 731 -25.19 9.13 7.58
N LYS A 732 -24.80 10.38 7.84
CA LYS A 732 -25.64 11.55 7.56
C LYS A 732 -25.62 11.80 6.05
N ILE A 733 -26.79 11.87 5.43
CA ILE A 733 -26.93 11.99 3.97
C ILE A 733 -27.73 13.22 3.56
N ASN A 734 -27.70 13.51 2.27
CA ASN A 734 -28.45 14.61 1.66
C ASN A 734 -29.97 14.43 1.90
N PRO A 735 -30.68 15.42 2.50
CA PRO A 735 -32.09 15.27 2.82
C PRO A 735 -33.00 15.24 1.58
N LEU A 736 -32.48 15.61 0.40
CA LEU A 736 -33.19 15.47 -0.88
C LEU A 736 -33.05 14.05 -1.49
N ALA A 737 -32.26 13.16 -0.88
CA ALA A 737 -32.06 11.81 -1.39
C ALA A 737 -33.31 10.94 -1.14
N PRO A 738 -33.88 10.29 -2.19
CA PRO A 738 -35.04 9.41 -2.04
C PRO A 738 -34.67 8.15 -1.26
N LEU A 739 -35.12 8.08 0.00
CA LEU A 739 -34.79 7.00 0.93
C LEU A 739 -35.27 5.62 0.45
N ASP A 740 -36.28 5.55 -0.43
CA ASP A 740 -36.72 4.31 -1.08
C ASP A 740 -35.77 3.79 -2.18
N LYS A 741 -34.74 4.58 -2.51
CA LYS A 741 -33.63 4.20 -3.40
C LYS A 741 -32.32 4.04 -2.65
N VAL A 742 -31.95 5.01 -1.81
CA VAL A 742 -30.60 5.04 -1.20
C VAL A 742 -30.43 4.07 -0.03
N CYS A 743 -31.51 3.50 0.50
CA CYS A 743 -31.46 2.47 1.57
C CYS A 743 -30.61 1.23 1.22
N VAL A 744 -30.54 0.83 -0.07
CA VAL A 744 -29.71 -0.32 -0.51
C VAL A 744 -28.20 -0.01 -0.60
N LEU A 745 -27.80 1.25 -0.37
CA LEU A 745 -26.39 1.64 -0.35
C LEU A 745 -25.68 1.34 0.98
N SER A 746 -26.39 1.09 2.09
CA SER A 746 -25.72 0.75 3.38
C SER A 746 -25.21 -0.70 3.48
N CYS A 747 -25.30 -1.49 2.40
CA CYS A 747 -24.64 -2.79 2.29
C CYS A 747 -24.17 -3.10 0.86
N GLY A 748 -24.72 -4.15 0.22
CA GLY A 748 -24.04 -4.89 -0.85
C GLY A 748 -23.66 -4.10 -2.10
N ILE A 749 -24.38 -3.01 -2.41
CA ILE A 749 -24.06 -2.15 -3.56
C ILE A 749 -22.77 -1.39 -3.31
N SER A 750 -22.65 -0.70 -2.17
CA SER A 750 -21.41 0.00 -1.79
C SER A 750 -20.26 -0.97 -1.60
N THR A 751 -20.49 -2.17 -1.06
CA THR A 751 -19.47 -3.21 -0.95
C THR A 751 -18.88 -3.59 -2.31
N GLY A 752 -19.70 -3.92 -3.32
CA GLY A 752 -19.21 -4.30 -4.65
C GLY A 752 -18.59 -3.15 -5.44
N LEU A 753 -19.23 -1.97 -5.38
CA LEU A 753 -18.75 -0.74 -6.00
C LEU A 753 -17.38 -0.33 -5.45
N GLY A 754 -17.23 -0.33 -4.12
CA GLY A 754 -15.98 -0.01 -3.42
C GLY A 754 -14.90 -1.07 -3.61
N ALA A 755 -15.25 -2.37 -3.59
CA ALA A 755 -14.30 -3.43 -3.91
C ALA A 755 -13.62 -3.22 -5.28
N THR A 756 -14.35 -2.64 -6.24
CA THR A 756 -13.79 -2.33 -7.55
C THR A 756 -13.09 -0.97 -7.61
N LEU A 757 -13.74 0.11 -7.17
CA LEU A 757 -13.20 1.47 -7.26
C LEU A 757 -12.10 1.79 -6.23
N ASN A 758 -12.18 1.22 -5.04
CA ASN A 758 -11.28 1.51 -3.91
C ASN A 758 -10.20 0.44 -3.74
N VAL A 759 -10.45 -0.82 -4.12
CA VAL A 759 -9.56 -1.95 -3.76
C VAL A 759 -8.90 -2.62 -4.96
N ALA A 760 -9.67 -2.96 -6.01
CA ALA A 760 -9.11 -3.50 -7.26
C ALA A 760 -8.44 -2.41 -8.12
N LYS A 761 -9.07 -1.23 -8.20
CA LYS A 761 -8.62 -0.06 -8.99
C LYS A 761 -8.20 -0.43 -10.43
N PRO A 762 -9.10 -0.99 -11.27
CA PRO A 762 -8.82 -1.18 -12.70
C PRO A 762 -8.53 0.17 -13.36
N LYS A 763 -7.47 0.23 -14.17
CA LYS A 763 -7.17 1.37 -15.05
C LYS A 763 -8.14 1.34 -16.25
N LYS A 764 -8.40 2.52 -16.83
CA LYS A 764 -9.19 2.62 -18.07
C LYS A 764 -8.60 1.73 -19.16
N GLY A 765 -9.44 0.90 -19.77
CA GLY A 765 -9.06 -0.07 -20.81
C GLY A 765 -8.68 -1.46 -20.29
N GLN A 766 -8.49 -1.67 -18.98
CA GLN A 766 -8.19 -3.00 -18.43
C GLN A 766 -9.38 -3.96 -18.47
N SER A 767 -9.07 -5.24 -18.28
CA SER A 767 -10.00 -6.36 -18.18
C SER A 767 -10.33 -6.70 -16.72
N VAL A 768 -11.59 -7.05 -16.44
CA VAL A 768 -12.07 -7.37 -15.10
C VAL A 768 -12.94 -8.63 -15.11
N ALA A 769 -12.62 -9.62 -14.27
CA ALA A 769 -13.46 -10.79 -14.01
C ALA A 769 -14.32 -10.58 -12.75
N ILE A 770 -15.62 -10.83 -12.84
CA ILE A 770 -16.58 -10.70 -11.74
C ILE A 770 -17.20 -12.07 -11.45
N PHE A 771 -16.85 -12.70 -10.33
CA PHE A 771 -17.39 -14.00 -9.93
C PHE A 771 -18.64 -13.82 -9.05
N GLY A 772 -19.80 -14.26 -9.54
CA GLY A 772 -21.09 -14.17 -8.86
C GLY A 772 -21.90 -12.94 -9.26
N LEU A 773 -22.81 -13.07 -10.22
CA LEU A 773 -23.66 -11.99 -10.74
C LEU A 773 -24.93 -11.76 -9.89
N GLY A 774 -24.76 -11.84 -8.56
CA GLY A 774 -25.71 -11.27 -7.60
C GLY A 774 -25.49 -9.77 -7.42
N ALA A 775 -26.31 -9.09 -6.60
CA ALA A 775 -26.26 -7.63 -6.47
C ALA A 775 -24.87 -7.03 -6.13
N VAL A 776 -24.04 -7.74 -5.35
CA VAL A 776 -22.66 -7.31 -5.04
C VAL A 776 -21.78 -7.35 -6.30
N GLY A 777 -21.80 -8.46 -7.05
CA GLY A 777 -21.06 -8.57 -8.31
C GLY A 777 -21.58 -7.63 -9.40
N LEU A 778 -22.89 -7.37 -9.44
CA LEU A 778 -23.47 -6.37 -10.35
C LEU A 778 -23.01 -4.94 -9.99
N ALA A 779 -22.83 -4.63 -8.70
CA ALA A 779 -22.24 -3.36 -8.28
C ALA A 779 -20.73 -3.30 -8.54
N ALA A 780 -20.02 -4.43 -8.49
CA ALA A 780 -18.63 -4.52 -8.91
C ALA A 780 -18.45 -4.35 -10.44
N ALA A 781 -19.34 -4.94 -11.25
CA ALA A 781 -19.40 -4.69 -12.69
C ALA A 781 -19.69 -3.23 -13.01
N GLU A 782 -20.65 -2.60 -12.31
CA GLU A 782 -20.94 -1.18 -12.46
C GLU A 782 -19.74 -0.30 -12.04
N GLY A 783 -19.00 -0.70 -11.00
CA GLY A 783 -17.72 -0.09 -10.62
C GLY A 783 -16.64 -0.22 -11.70
N ALA A 784 -16.52 -1.39 -12.34
CA ALA A 784 -15.59 -1.60 -13.46
C ALA A 784 -15.99 -0.76 -14.68
N ARG A 785 -17.30 -0.61 -14.94
CA ARG A 785 -17.86 0.27 -15.98
C ARG A 785 -17.53 1.74 -15.69
N ILE A 786 -17.70 2.20 -14.46
CA ILE A 786 -17.39 3.57 -14.01
C ILE A 786 -15.88 3.85 -14.10
N ALA A 787 -15.02 2.87 -13.78
CA ALA A 787 -13.56 2.96 -13.98
C ALA A 787 -13.11 2.92 -15.45
N GLY A 788 -14.03 2.57 -16.37
CA GLY A 788 -13.75 2.50 -17.81
C GLY A 788 -12.97 1.25 -18.24
N ALA A 789 -13.20 0.11 -17.58
CA ALA A 789 -12.73 -1.20 -18.05
C ALA A 789 -13.27 -1.49 -19.47
N SER A 790 -12.49 -2.21 -20.29
CA SER A 790 -12.86 -2.53 -21.69
C SER A 790 -13.60 -3.86 -21.82
N ARG A 791 -13.21 -4.85 -21.01
CA ARG A 791 -13.77 -6.20 -20.96
C ARG A 791 -14.19 -6.49 -19.53
N ILE A 792 -15.49 -6.68 -19.30
CA ILE A 792 -16.05 -7.02 -18.00
C ILE A 792 -16.67 -8.40 -18.15
N ILE A 793 -15.94 -9.43 -17.70
CA ILE A 793 -16.30 -10.84 -17.84
C ILE A 793 -17.07 -11.25 -16.59
N GLY A 794 -18.35 -11.62 -16.74
CA GLY A 794 -19.16 -12.15 -15.66
C GLY A 794 -19.05 -13.68 -15.57
N ILE A 795 -18.88 -14.21 -14.36
CA ILE A 795 -18.82 -15.65 -14.09
C ILE A 795 -19.94 -16.04 -13.15
N ASP A 796 -20.87 -16.89 -13.60
CA ASP A 796 -21.99 -17.38 -12.79
C ASP A 796 -22.46 -18.77 -13.25
N LEU A 797 -23.05 -19.55 -12.35
CA LEU A 797 -23.63 -20.87 -12.65
C LEU A 797 -25.04 -20.77 -13.28
N ASN A 798 -25.62 -19.58 -13.33
CA ASN A 798 -26.93 -19.28 -13.91
C ASN A 798 -26.79 -18.32 -15.09
N ALA A 799 -26.74 -18.87 -16.31
CA ALA A 799 -26.60 -18.11 -17.56
C ALA A 799 -27.69 -17.03 -17.78
N ASN A 800 -28.90 -17.21 -17.20
CA ASN A 800 -29.98 -16.22 -17.31
C ASN A 800 -29.63 -14.88 -16.65
N ARG A 801 -28.61 -14.82 -15.78
CA ARG A 801 -28.11 -13.58 -15.19
C ARG A 801 -27.38 -12.68 -16.19
N PHE A 802 -26.89 -13.19 -17.33
CA PHE A 802 -26.09 -12.38 -18.26
C PHE A 802 -26.88 -11.20 -18.87
N GLU A 803 -28.13 -11.42 -19.32
CA GLU A 803 -28.96 -10.34 -19.89
C GLU A 803 -29.32 -9.25 -18.88
N LEU A 804 -29.36 -9.58 -17.58
CA LEU A 804 -29.46 -8.60 -16.51
C LEU A 804 -28.12 -7.88 -16.29
N ALA A 805 -27.01 -8.64 -16.26
CA ALA A 805 -25.68 -8.14 -15.99
C ALA A 805 -25.15 -7.15 -17.05
N LYS A 806 -25.54 -7.29 -18.32
CA LYS A 806 -25.25 -6.31 -19.39
C LYS A 806 -25.68 -4.88 -19.03
N LYS A 807 -26.75 -4.71 -18.24
CA LYS A 807 -27.25 -3.39 -17.78
C LYS A 807 -26.32 -2.69 -16.77
N PHE A 808 -25.38 -3.44 -16.21
CA PHE A 808 -24.32 -3.00 -15.29
C PHE A 808 -22.93 -3.06 -15.96
N GLY A 809 -22.88 -3.14 -17.29
CA GLY A 809 -21.65 -3.10 -18.07
C GLY A 809 -20.94 -4.44 -18.33
N VAL A 810 -21.47 -5.58 -17.88
CA VAL A 810 -20.87 -6.90 -18.19
C VAL A 810 -20.92 -7.15 -19.70
N THR A 811 -19.75 -7.26 -20.33
CA THR A 811 -19.58 -7.41 -21.79
C THR A 811 -19.57 -8.86 -22.25
N GLU A 812 -19.04 -9.75 -21.40
CA GLU A 812 -18.76 -11.15 -21.71
C GLU A 812 -19.22 -12.04 -20.54
N PHE A 813 -19.45 -13.32 -20.82
CA PHE A 813 -19.95 -14.26 -19.81
C PHE A 813 -19.31 -15.64 -19.94
N VAL A 814 -19.00 -16.25 -18.79
CA VAL A 814 -18.48 -17.62 -18.68
C VAL A 814 -19.29 -18.35 -17.60
N ASN A 815 -19.92 -19.46 -17.97
CA ASN A 815 -20.54 -20.38 -17.00
C ASN A 815 -19.57 -21.55 -16.78
N PRO A 816 -19.04 -21.76 -15.55
CA PRO A 816 -18.11 -22.85 -15.26
C PRO A 816 -18.58 -24.26 -15.65
N LYS A 817 -19.90 -24.48 -15.79
CA LYS A 817 -20.46 -25.79 -16.20
C LYS A 817 -20.34 -26.09 -17.69
N ASP A 818 -20.09 -25.08 -18.52
CA ASP A 818 -20.05 -25.22 -19.98
C ASP A 818 -18.63 -25.55 -20.49
N HIS A 819 -17.67 -25.76 -19.57
CA HIS A 819 -16.27 -26.06 -19.84
C HIS A 819 -15.80 -27.29 -19.04
N THR A 820 -14.83 -28.03 -19.60
CA THR A 820 -14.16 -29.15 -18.93
C THR A 820 -12.85 -28.77 -18.25
N LYS A 821 -12.29 -27.60 -18.58
CA LYS A 821 -11.13 -27.02 -17.90
C LYS A 821 -11.56 -26.23 -16.65
N PRO A 822 -10.70 -26.08 -15.64
CA PRO A 822 -10.86 -25.08 -14.57
C PRO A 822 -11.15 -23.69 -15.15
N VAL A 823 -12.08 -22.95 -14.54
CA VAL A 823 -12.55 -21.67 -15.11
C VAL A 823 -11.45 -20.61 -15.18
N GLN A 824 -10.44 -20.68 -14.31
CA GLN A 824 -9.25 -19.82 -14.39
C GLN A 824 -8.44 -20.04 -15.67
N GLU A 825 -8.33 -21.28 -16.17
CA GLU A 825 -7.66 -21.58 -17.44
C GLU A 825 -8.47 -21.04 -18.62
N VAL A 826 -9.80 -21.21 -18.60
CA VAL A 826 -10.72 -20.68 -19.62
C VAL A 826 -10.58 -19.15 -19.71
N ILE A 827 -10.58 -18.45 -18.57
CA ILE A 827 -10.38 -17.00 -18.52
C ILE A 827 -8.99 -16.63 -19.06
N ALA A 828 -7.92 -17.32 -18.65
CA ALA A 828 -6.57 -17.04 -19.12
C ALA A 828 -6.42 -17.22 -20.64
N GLU A 829 -7.02 -18.26 -21.22
CA GLU A 829 -7.08 -18.48 -22.67
C GLU A 829 -7.91 -17.40 -23.40
N MET A 830 -9.02 -16.95 -22.81
CA MET A 830 -9.83 -15.84 -23.34
C MET A 830 -9.17 -14.46 -23.20
N THR A 831 -8.07 -14.33 -22.46
CA THR A 831 -7.44 -13.03 -22.11
C THR A 831 -5.94 -12.96 -22.40
N ASN A 832 -5.35 -14.00 -23.01
CA ASN A 832 -3.92 -14.12 -23.33
C ASN A 832 -2.97 -14.12 -22.11
N GLY A 833 -3.43 -14.64 -20.96
CA GLY A 833 -2.59 -14.78 -19.75
C GLY A 833 -3.31 -14.57 -18.42
N GLY A 834 -4.50 -13.97 -18.46
CA GLY A 834 -5.34 -13.67 -17.28
C GLY A 834 -5.92 -12.26 -17.36
N VAL A 835 -6.94 -11.98 -16.54
CA VAL A 835 -7.49 -10.62 -16.41
C VAL A 835 -6.57 -9.72 -15.58
N ASP A 836 -6.61 -8.41 -15.83
CA ASP A 836 -5.86 -7.43 -15.03
C ASP A 836 -6.34 -7.41 -13.58
N ARG A 837 -7.65 -7.54 -13.37
CA ARG A 837 -8.32 -7.49 -12.06
C ARG A 837 -9.40 -8.57 -11.95
N SER A 838 -9.62 -9.10 -10.75
CA SER A 838 -10.79 -9.93 -10.45
C SER A 838 -11.46 -9.52 -9.15
N VAL A 839 -12.78 -9.73 -9.06
CA VAL A 839 -13.59 -9.46 -7.86
C VAL A 839 -14.50 -10.65 -7.60
N GLU A 840 -14.39 -11.25 -6.42
CA GLU A 840 -15.14 -12.45 -6.01
C GLU A 840 -16.30 -12.07 -5.09
N CYS A 841 -17.53 -12.42 -5.47
CA CYS A 841 -18.77 -11.97 -4.84
C CYS A 841 -19.75 -13.12 -4.48
N THR A 842 -19.28 -14.37 -4.41
CA THR A 842 -20.11 -15.57 -4.09
C THR A 842 -19.93 -16.09 -2.67
N GLY A 843 -18.74 -15.99 -2.09
CA GLY A 843 -18.37 -16.67 -0.84
C GLY A 843 -17.93 -18.13 -1.02
N HIS A 844 -17.94 -18.66 -2.24
CA HIS A 844 -17.55 -20.04 -2.51
C HIS A 844 -16.04 -20.19 -2.65
N ILE A 845 -15.46 -21.17 -1.95
CA ILE A 845 -13.99 -21.26 -1.84
C ILE A 845 -13.30 -21.51 -3.19
N ASP A 846 -13.89 -22.34 -4.05
CA ASP A 846 -13.36 -22.59 -5.39
C ASP A 846 -13.45 -21.35 -6.30
N ALA A 847 -14.42 -20.46 -6.06
CA ALA A 847 -14.53 -19.19 -6.78
C ALA A 847 -13.47 -18.19 -6.30
N MET A 848 -13.13 -18.17 -4.99
CA MET A 848 -12.02 -17.38 -4.46
C MET A 848 -10.67 -17.82 -5.04
N ILE A 849 -10.43 -19.13 -5.10
CA ILE A 849 -9.21 -19.69 -5.70
C ILE A 849 -9.19 -19.38 -7.20
N SER A 850 -10.28 -19.64 -7.93
CA SER A 850 -10.38 -19.32 -9.36
C SER A 850 -10.18 -17.83 -9.66
N ALA A 851 -10.71 -16.93 -8.82
CA ALA A 851 -10.54 -15.49 -8.97
C ALA A 851 -9.08 -15.05 -8.77
N PHE A 852 -8.33 -15.67 -7.86
CA PHE A 852 -6.90 -15.43 -7.72
C PHE A 852 -6.07 -16.07 -8.85
N GLU A 853 -6.47 -17.23 -9.32
CA GLU A 853 -5.71 -17.98 -10.32
C GLU A 853 -6.00 -17.53 -11.76
N CYS A 854 -7.05 -16.74 -12.00
CA CYS A 854 -7.37 -16.17 -13.31
C CYS A 854 -6.79 -14.77 -13.58
N VAL A 855 -6.15 -14.10 -12.61
CA VAL A 855 -5.50 -12.80 -12.85
C VAL A 855 -4.14 -12.97 -13.50
N HIS A 856 -3.72 -11.99 -14.30
CA HIS A 856 -2.48 -12.00 -15.04
C HIS A 856 -1.25 -12.08 -14.11
N ASP A 857 -0.23 -12.83 -14.50
CA ASP A 857 1.10 -12.73 -13.88
C ASP A 857 1.61 -11.28 -13.93
N GLY A 858 2.51 -10.90 -13.01
CA GLY A 858 3.19 -9.62 -13.03
C GLY A 858 2.42 -8.44 -12.43
N TRP A 859 1.13 -8.29 -12.76
CA TRP A 859 0.33 -7.13 -12.34
C TRP A 859 -1.12 -7.43 -11.93
N GLY A 860 -1.53 -8.70 -11.93
CA GLY A 860 -2.88 -9.12 -11.59
C GLY A 860 -3.26 -8.84 -10.13
N VAL A 861 -4.46 -8.30 -9.90
CA VAL A 861 -5.00 -8.06 -8.54
C VAL A 861 -6.35 -8.73 -8.38
N ALA A 862 -6.45 -9.69 -7.46
CA ALA A 862 -7.69 -10.33 -7.06
C ALA A 862 -8.22 -9.74 -5.75
N VAL A 863 -9.53 -9.48 -5.68
CA VAL A 863 -10.22 -8.95 -4.50
C VAL A 863 -11.34 -9.88 -4.07
N LEU A 864 -11.23 -10.46 -2.89
CA LEU A 864 -12.28 -11.27 -2.26
C LEU A 864 -13.29 -10.36 -1.54
N VAL A 865 -14.58 -10.62 -1.75
CA VAL A 865 -15.71 -9.84 -1.19
C VAL A 865 -16.78 -10.75 -0.61
N GLY A 866 -16.96 -11.96 -1.17
CA GLY A 866 -17.92 -12.93 -0.67
C GLY A 866 -17.54 -13.46 0.72
N VAL A 867 -18.51 -13.54 1.63
CA VAL A 867 -18.30 -14.10 2.97
C VAL A 867 -18.23 -15.63 2.88
N PRO A 868 -17.14 -16.28 3.31
CA PRO A 868 -16.98 -17.73 3.21
C PRO A 868 -17.79 -18.48 4.28
N HIS A 869 -17.98 -19.78 4.07
CA HIS A 869 -18.31 -20.68 5.18
C HIS A 869 -17.17 -20.68 6.21
N LYS A 870 -17.49 -20.71 7.51
CA LYS A 870 -16.51 -20.57 8.61
C LYS A 870 -15.32 -21.54 8.54
N ASP A 871 -15.57 -22.77 8.07
CA ASP A 871 -14.61 -23.86 7.95
C ASP A 871 -13.85 -23.86 6.61
N ALA A 872 -14.02 -22.83 5.77
CA ALA A 872 -13.33 -22.71 4.49
C ALA A 872 -11.84 -22.40 4.66
N VAL A 873 -11.01 -22.96 3.78
CA VAL A 873 -9.56 -22.76 3.76
C VAL A 873 -9.14 -22.35 2.36
N PHE A 874 -8.66 -21.12 2.19
CA PHE A 874 -8.06 -20.68 0.94
C PHE A 874 -6.76 -21.44 0.71
N LYS A 875 -6.53 -21.93 -0.51
CA LYS A 875 -5.34 -22.70 -0.89
C LYS A 875 -4.86 -22.29 -2.26
N THR A 876 -3.55 -22.15 -2.44
CA THR A 876 -2.90 -21.98 -3.75
C THR A 876 -1.43 -22.35 -3.64
N ASN A 877 -0.74 -22.53 -4.77
CA ASN A 877 0.71 -22.70 -4.78
C ASN A 877 1.39 -21.34 -4.55
N PRO A 878 2.35 -21.16 -3.62
CA PRO A 878 2.97 -19.85 -3.38
C PRO A 878 3.72 -19.29 -4.60
N VAL A 879 4.07 -20.11 -5.60
CA VAL A 879 4.60 -19.64 -6.89
C VAL A 879 3.64 -18.67 -7.59
N ASN A 880 2.32 -18.82 -7.42
CA ASN A 880 1.33 -17.88 -7.97
C ASN A 880 1.48 -16.46 -7.38
N LEU A 881 1.97 -16.33 -6.14
CA LEU A 881 2.30 -15.05 -5.52
C LEU A 881 3.68 -14.54 -5.96
N LEU A 882 4.68 -15.42 -6.08
CA LEU A 882 6.00 -15.07 -6.62
C LEU A 882 5.97 -14.65 -8.10
N ASN A 883 4.93 -15.06 -8.83
CA ASN A 883 4.56 -14.51 -10.14
C ASN A 883 3.95 -13.08 -10.06
N GLU A 884 4.21 -12.37 -8.96
CA GLU A 884 3.81 -10.98 -8.63
C GLU A 884 2.30 -10.70 -8.61
N ARG A 885 1.46 -11.74 -8.55
CA ARG A 885 0.02 -11.57 -8.35
C ARG A 885 -0.26 -11.06 -6.94
N THR A 886 -1.21 -10.12 -6.83
CA THR A 886 -1.67 -9.57 -5.55
C THR A 886 -3.04 -10.13 -5.19
N LEU A 887 -3.19 -10.61 -3.95
CA LEU A 887 -4.44 -11.05 -3.36
C LEU A 887 -4.85 -10.11 -2.22
N LYS A 888 -6.10 -9.67 -2.24
CA LYS A 888 -6.72 -8.86 -1.19
C LYS A 888 -8.08 -9.45 -0.83
N GLY A 889 -8.60 -9.09 0.34
CA GLY A 889 -10.05 -9.00 0.53
C GLY A 889 -10.45 -7.56 0.85
N THR A 890 -11.75 -7.34 1.05
CA THR A 890 -12.27 -6.07 1.53
C THR A 890 -13.54 -6.24 2.34
N PHE A 891 -13.75 -5.34 3.30
CA PHE A 891 -14.99 -5.24 4.07
C PHE A 891 -15.71 -3.94 3.71
N PHE A 892 -17.01 -4.01 3.40
CA PHE A 892 -17.81 -2.86 2.95
C PHE A 892 -17.18 -2.04 1.79
N GLY A 893 -16.33 -2.67 0.98
CA GLY A 893 -15.67 -2.04 -0.18
C GLY A 893 -14.59 -1.00 0.17
N ASN A 894 -14.01 -1.06 1.36
CA ASN A 894 -13.08 -0.06 1.91
C ASN A 894 -13.65 1.38 1.81
N TYR A 895 -14.93 1.53 2.16
CA TYR A 895 -15.56 2.82 2.47
C TYR A 895 -15.69 2.96 3.99
N LYS A 896 -15.27 4.09 4.57
CA LYS A 896 -15.60 4.45 5.96
C LYS A 896 -17.09 4.78 6.05
N PRO A 897 -17.86 4.11 6.93
CA PRO A 897 -19.32 4.20 6.95
C PRO A 897 -19.91 5.61 7.04
N ARG A 898 -19.23 6.56 7.70
CA ARG A 898 -19.81 7.88 7.99
C ARG A 898 -19.18 9.00 7.18
N SER A 899 -17.89 8.89 6.87
CA SER A 899 -17.16 9.87 6.08
C SER A 899 -17.29 9.63 4.57
N ASP A 900 -17.34 8.38 4.11
CA ASP A 900 -17.26 8.08 2.67
C ASP A 900 -18.60 7.70 2.04
N LEU A 901 -19.47 6.95 2.76
CA LEU A 901 -20.77 6.52 2.22
C LEU A 901 -21.67 7.68 1.71
N PRO A 902 -21.70 8.88 2.33
CA PRO A 902 -22.44 10.02 1.77
C PRO A 902 -21.99 10.41 0.35
N SER A 903 -20.73 10.19 -0.02
CA SER A 903 -20.25 10.43 -1.40
C SER A 903 -20.85 9.45 -2.41
N VAL A 904 -21.18 8.22 -2.00
CA VAL A 904 -21.87 7.23 -2.84
C VAL A 904 -23.32 7.64 -3.07
N VAL A 905 -23.96 8.25 -2.07
CA VAL A 905 -25.28 8.88 -2.23
C VAL A 905 -25.22 10.05 -3.21
N GLU A 906 -24.22 10.93 -3.10
CA GLU A 906 -24.05 12.05 -4.05
C GLU A 906 -23.76 11.56 -5.48
N LYS A 907 -23.07 10.43 -5.67
CA LYS A 907 -22.94 9.80 -7.01
C LYS A 907 -24.27 9.38 -7.61
N TYR A 908 -25.20 8.90 -6.79
CA TYR A 908 -26.58 8.64 -7.23
C TYR A 908 -27.32 9.96 -7.55
N MET A 909 -27.26 10.97 -6.67
CA MET A 909 -27.92 12.26 -6.89
C MET A 909 -27.42 12.97 -8.17
N ASN A 910 -26.13 12.85 -8.48
CA ASN A 910 -25.50 13.39 -9.70
C ASN A 910 -25.66 12.48 -10.93
N LYS A 911 -26.37 11.35 -10.82
CA LYS A 911 -26.61 10.36 -11.90
C LYS A 911 -25.34 9.69 -12.44
N GLU A 912 -24.28 9.63 -11.64
CA GLU A 912 -23.09 8.82 -11.93
C GLU A 912 -23.32 7.32 -11.64
N LEU A 913 -24.29 7.01 -10.78
CA LEU A 913 -24.70 5.66 -10.35
C LEU A 913 -26.22 5.49 -10.51
N GLU A 914 -26.66 4.43 -11.18
CA GLU A 914 -28.09 4.14 -11.41
C GLU A 914 -28.60 3.07 -10.41
N VAL A 915 -29.08 3.52 -9.23
CA VAL A 915 -29.46 2.62 -8.12
C VAL A 915 -30.76 1.85 -8.39
N GLU A 916 -31.67 2.41 -9.20
CA GLU A 916 -32.95 1.78 -9.57
C GLU A 916 -32.75 0.39 -10.19
N LYS A 917 -31.65 0.15 -10.93
CA LYS A 917 -31.37 -1.14 -11.56
C LYS A 917 -31.27 -2.31 -10.57
N PHE A 918 -30.87 -2.04 -9.33
CA PHE A 918 -30.74 -3.05 -8.28
C PHE A 918 -32.07 -3.39 -7.59
N ILE A 919 -33.09 -2.55 -7.73
CA ILE A 919 -34.38 -2.68 -7.07
C ILE A 919 -35.34 -3.40 -8.02
N THR A 920 -35.62 -4.68 -7.77
CA THR A 920 -36.52 -5.47 -8.63
C THR A 920 -37.93 -5.62 -8.05
N HIS A 921 -38.09 -5.44 -6.74
CA HIS A 921 -39.38 -5.58 -6.06
C HIS A 921 -39.60 -4.46 -5.02
N GLN A 922 -40.86 -4.14 -4.76
CA GLN A 922 -41.26 -3.39 -3.56
C GLN A 922 -42.51 -4.03 -2.93
N VAL A 923 -42.56 -4.08 -1.60
CA VAL A 923 -43.71 -4.57 -0.82
C VAL A 923 -44.02 -3.64 0.35
N PRO A 924 -45.26 -3.62 0.89
CA PRO A 924 -45.52 -3.04 2.21
C PRO A 924 -44.89 -3.90 3.33
N PHE A 925 -44.63 -3.30 4.49
CA PHE A 925 -44.11 -4.00 5.68
C PHE A 925 -44.96 -5.20 6.11
N SER A 926 -46.29 -5.12 5.93
CA SER A 926 -47.23 -6.22 6.16
C SER A 926 -46.98 -7.46 5.31
N GLU A 927 -46.21 -7.36 4.23
CA GLU A 927 -45.82 -8.47 3.34
C GLU A 927 -44.33 -8.87 3.50
N ILE A 928 -43.65 -8.54 4.61
CA ILE A 928 -42.21 -8.81 4.78
C ILE A 928 -41.81 -10.28 4.53
N ASN A 929 -42.64 -11.26 4.93
CA ASN A 929 -42.38 -12.69 4.66
C ASN A 929 -42.35 -13.03 3.15
N LYS A 930 -43.18 -12.37 2.34
CA LYS A 930 -43.16 -12.49 0.87
C LYS A 930 -41.88 -11.91 0.27
N ALA A 931 -41.25 -10.93 0.93
CA ALA A 931 -39.94 -10.42 0.54
C ALA A 931 -38.82 -11.45 0.81
N PHE A 932 -38.92 -12.23 1.89
CA PHE A 932 -38.08 -13.40 2.12
C PHE A 932 -38.32 -14.48 1.05
N ASP A 933 -39.57 -14.81 0.72
CA ASP A 933 -39.89 -15.78 -0.36
C ASP A 933 -39.28 -15.41 -1.71
N LEU A 934 -39.37 -14.13 -2.11
CA LEU A 934 -38.79 -13.62 -3.36
C LEU A 934 -37.26 -13.79 -3.41
N MET A 935 -36.59 -13.61 -2.27
CA MET A 935 -35.14 -13.82 -2.15
C MET A 935 -34.77 -15.30 -2.14
N LEU A 936 -35.52 -16.15 -1.43
CA LEU A 936 -35.31 -17.60 -1.37
C LEU A 936 -35.47 -18.29 -2.74
N LYS A 937 -36.38 -17.79 -3.58
CA LYS A 937 -36.56 -18.25 -4.97
C LYS A 937 -35.51 -17.69 -5.95
N GLY A 938 -34.73 -16.70 -5.53
CA GLY A 938 -33.80 -15.98 -6.40
C GLY A 938 -34.47 -15.07 -7.44
N GLU A 939 -35.73 -14.69 -7.22
CA GLU A 939 -36.53 -13.85 -8.13
C GLU A 939 -36.12 -12.36 -8.05
N GLY A 940 -35.38 -11.95 -7.00
CA GLY A 940 -34.96 -10.56 -6.79
C GLY A 940 -33.47 -10.30 -6.60
N LEU A 941 -33.05 -9.05 -6.87
CA LEU A 941 -31.74 -8.51 -6.49
C LEU A 941 -31.79 -7.78 -5.14
N ARG A 942 -32.79 -6.91 -4.99
CA ARG A 942 -33.25 -6.26 -3.76
C ARG A 942 -34.77 -6.06 -3.80
N CYS A 943 -35.38 -6.16 -2.63
CA CYS A 943 -36.79 -5.90 -2.40
C CYS A 943 -36.91 -4.78 -1.36
N ILE A 944 -37.51 -3.64 -1.73
CA ILE A 944 -37.74 -2.53 -0.80
C ILE A 944 -39.03 -2.78 -0.04
N ILE A 945 -38.93 -2.77 1.28
CA ILE A 945 -40.04 -2.92 2.21
C ILE A 945 -40.38 -1.51 2.73
N ARG A 946 -41.60 -1.06 2.46
CA ARG A 946 -42.09 0.28 2.82
C ARG A 946 -42.82 0.24 4.17
N MET A 947 -42.42 1.08 5.12
CA MET A 947 -43.03 1.12 6.45
C MET A 947 -44.46 1.70 6.42
N ALA A 948 -45.29 1.27 7.37
CA ALA A 948 -46.73 1.51 7.34
C ALA A 948 -47.11 2.99 7.44
N ALA A 949 -46.27 3.79 8.11
CA ALA A 949 -46.39 5.24 8.18
C ALA A 949 -46.39 5.98 6.81
N VAL A 950 -46.09 5.33 5.68
CA VAL A 950 -46.21 5.90 4.32
C VAL A 950 -47.54 5.50 3.64
N ALA A 951 -48.63 5.52 4.40
CA ALA A 951 -49.98 5.21 3.93
C ALA A 951 -50.59 6.36 3.11
N TRP A 952 -50.20 6.49 1.84
CA TRP A 952 -51.01 7.24 0.87
C TRP A 952 -52.26 6.44 0.50
N GLU A 953 -53.34 6.62 1.26
CA GLU A 953 -54.66 6.18 0.83
C GLU A 953 -55.10 6.99 -0.40
N ALA A 954 -55.22 6.30 -1.54
CA ALA A 954 -55.68 6.89 -2.79
C ALA A 954 -57.12 7.43 -2.63
N GLY A 955 -57.25 8.75 -2.49
CA GLY A 955 -58.52 9.45 -2.30
C GLY A 955 -58.59 10.37 -1.07
N LYS A 956 -57.61 10.33 -0.15
CA LYS A 956 -57.51 11.30 0.96
C LYS A 956 -56.46 12.39 0.67
N PRO A 957 -56.71 13.67 1.02
CA PRO A 957 -55.68 14.71 0.98
C PRO A 957 -54.62 14.49 2.07
N LEU A 958 -53.39 14.94 1.80
CA LEU A 958 -52.35 15.05 2.83
C LEU A 958 -52.71 16.23 3.76
N VAL A 959 -53.01 15.95 5.03
CA VAL A 959 -53.18 16.99 6.05
C VAL A 959 -51.83 17.18 6.75
N ILE A 960 -51.28 18.39 6.65
CA ILE A 960 -50.12 18.83 7.42
C ILE A 960 -50.70 19.59 8.62
N GLU A 961 -50.76 18.95 9.79
CA GLU A 961 -51.47 19.52 10.95
C GLU A 961 -50.69 20.60 11.70
N GLU A 962 -49.36 20.66 11.57
CA GLU A 962 -48.55 21.71 12.21
C GLU A 962 -47.33 22.13 11.37
N VAL A 963 -47.02 23.44 11.41
CA VAL A 963 -45.83 24.06 10.84
C VAL A 963 -45.35 25.14 11.81
N GLU A 964 -44.30 24.86 12.59
CA GLU A 964 -43.67 25.89 13.43
C GLU A 964 -42.93 26.91 12.56
N VAL A 965 -43.45 28.14 12.51
CA VAL A 965 -42.80 29.26 11.82
C VAL A 965 -42.09 30.14 12.84
N ALA A 966 -40.75 30.10 12.83
CA ALA A 966 -39.94 30.96 13.67
C ALA A 966 -40.18 32.47 13.38
N PRO A 967 -40.11 33.37 14.38
CA PRO A 967 -40.47 34.78 14.22
C PRO A 967 -39.68 35.51 13.11
N PRO A 968 -40.33 36.31 12.25
CA PRO A 968 -39.73 36.68 10.96
C PRO A 968 -38.96 38.01 10.97
N GLN A 969 -37.89 38.06 10.17
CA GLN A 969 -37.57 39.26 9.40
C GLN A 969 -37.45 38.91 7.90
N LYS A 970 -38.53 39.22 7.16
CA LYS A 970 -38.70 39.08 5.70
C LYS A 970 -38.57 37.64 5.16
N MET A 971 -39.70 36.92 5.09
CA MET A 971 -39.85 35.77 4.19
C MET A 971 -40.49 36.18 2.86
N GLU A 972 -39.93 35.68 1.76
CA GLU A 972 -40.67 35.47 0.50
C GLU A 972 -41.13 34.01 0.50
N VAL A 973 -42.41 33.74 0.75
CA VAL A 973 -42.93 32.37 0.85
C VAL A 973 -43.30 31.85 -0.52
N ARG A 974 -42.60 30.81 -1.01
CA ARG A 974 -42.92 30.09 -2.25
C ARG A 974 -43.32 28.65 -1.94
N ILE A 975 -44.59 28.32 -2.12
CA ILE A 975 -45.12 26.97 -1.94
C ILE A 975 -45.24 26.30 -3.31
N LYS A 976 -44.64 25.11 -3.47
CA LYS A 976 -44.93 24.21 -4.60
C LYS A 976 -45.85 23.09 -4.10
N ILE A 977 -46.97 22.90 -4.75
CA ILE A 977 -47.87 21.77 -4.53
C ILE A 977 -47.86 20.91 -5.79
N LEU A 978 -47.66 19.59 -5.62
CA LEU A 978 -47.72 18.62 -6.72
C LEU A 978 -49.10 17.97 -6.74
N PHE A 979 -49.70 17.85 -7.91
CA PHE A 979 -50.88 17.00 -8.15
C PHE A 979 -50.58 16.05 -9.30
N THR A 980 -50.94 14.78 -9.13
CA THR A 980 -50.90 13.75 -10.19
C THR A 980 -52.32 13.31 -10.51
N SER A 981 -52.71 13.41 -11.79
CA SER A 981 -53.95 12.80 -12.30
C SER A 981 -53.83 11.28 -12.25
N LEU A 982 -54.92 10.59 -11.89
CA LEU A 982 -55.02 9.12 -11.97
C LEU A 982 -55.23 8.60 -13.40
N CYS A 983 -55.32 9.48 -14.40
CA CYS A 983 -55.57 9.12 -15.80
C CYS A 983 -54.65 9.90 -16.75
N HIS A 984 -53.77 9.14 -17.43
CA HIS A 984 -52.88 9.53 -18.54
C HIS A 984 -51.81 10.59 -18.28
N THR A 985 -50.83 10.60 -19.19
CA THR A 985 -49.56 11.34 -19.12
C THR A 985 -49.73 12.80 -19.54
N ASP A 986 -49.67 13.71 -18.58
CA ASP A 986 -49.16 15.08 -18.75
C ASP A 986 -48.92 15.73 -17.37
N VAL A 987 -48.02 16.72 -17.30
CA VAL A 987 -47.73 17.50 -16.08
C VAL A 987 -47.96 18.98 -16.35
N TYR A 988 -48.91 19.58 -15.63
CA TYR A 988 -49.27 20.99 -15.75
C TYR A 988 -48.69 21.81 -14.60
N PHE A 989 -48.00 22.90 -14.92
CA PHE A 989 -47.48 23.86 -13.94
C PHE A 989 -48.40 25.08 -13.87
N TRP A 990 -48.77 25.49 -12.66
CA TRP A 990 -49.47 26.75 -12.40
C TRP A 990 -48.76 27.49 -11.25
N GLU A 991 -48.62 28.81 -11.39
CA GLU A 991 -48.00 29.68 -10.39
C GLU A 991 -49.04 30.66 -9.86
N ALA A 992 -49.37 30.55 -8.57
CA ALA A 992 -50.37 31.39 -7.91
C ALA A 992 -49.70 32.44 -7.03
N LYS A 993 -49.93 33.72 -7.31
CA LYS A 993 -49.33 34.86 -6.60
C LYS A 993 -50.37 35.57 -5.74
N ILE A 994 -50.37 35.28 -4.43
CA ILE A 994 -51.21 35.99 -3.46
C ILE A 994 -50.68 37.44 -3.34
N LEU A 995 -51.51 38.42 -3.70
CA LEU A 995 -51.09 39.83 -3.80
C LEU A 995 -51.45 40.68 -2.58
N LYS A 996 -52.19 40.15 -1.60
CA LYS A 996 -52.38 40.71 -0.26
C LYS A 996 -52.94 39.66 0.70
N PHE A 997 -52.67 39.85 1.99
CA PHE A 997 -53.45 39.29 3.10
C PHE A 997 -54.57 40.27 3.47
N ASP A 998 -55.68 39.73 3.95
CA ASP A 998 -56.70 40.34 4.81
C ASP A 998 -57.20 39.21 5.74
#